data_AF-W3AQ79-F1
#
_entry.id   AF-W3AQ79-F1
#
_cell.length_a   1.000
_cell.length_b   1.000
_cell.length_c   1.000
_cell.angle_alpha   90.00
_cell.angle_beta   90.00
_cell.angle_gamma   90.00
#
_symmetry.space_group_name_H-M   'P 1'
#
loop_
_entity.id
_entity.type
_entity.pdbx_description
1 polymer ?
#
loop_
_entity_poly.entity_id
_entity_poly.type
_entity_poly.pdbx_seq_one_letter_code
_entity_poly.pdbx_strand_id
1 'polypeptide(L)'
;MSFTRHMTNLIDWFYFEDVTTGMERDASVLVLGEKDYTAPFIELLEKRVRTVSRRLDESTYDYVIIPVLTKRVLKMFKGNLGTMYSSITGTWLKQGGSIMMGMQNALDIDRMSSGEKEADVIYMRWSKINELRSLLHEEHPESKEWMYYPVPELKMPLNFYTDERLPGPADETEKIALLVKENQFQEFAPSYYYIFQPDGTHRSRAKDYRKYLPLYLKYNSSRKPEYAIKTEIYRDDKGKCHVVKAGITPDANAHIDSLTDKAKEQRKANPTVDVLMAEETSHALGDFQLLSYQVYPYLEGKNLGKILADMIKDGVAPLKELAESVDMVIGAVDGTVNPANLDCLFDNVIMENGRPTLIDCEWVLPREVEVRFLQFRILYYWYLEYRDSMAYDDLFGFLRNFGFTKPECQELLDKEKEFQLFVHGDGQDSNVNAYYENKVTVHRFNELKGNLAVAENERTILSQETKEQKIALRKEREINRLTSVHVANLTKVIKTHERDIDTLIKEREYYKAHMGWTGKVSESINDAYTRRFPVGSRKRKLLSYVGQTFAHPIKMLPMFFTEEGKNLIRGDFNIGAFYSEYGKVSFEKTDKPLVSIVIPCYNQINYTYQCLVSIKQHTDFDKTPYEVIIADDVSTDATREIGFYADNLVIARNTENMGFLKNCNQAAAIARGQYIFFLNNDTKVNDGWLDSLVELIESDDSIGMVGSKLVYPDGRLQEAGGIIWSDGSGWNYGRLQDPDEPEYNYVKEVDYISGAAIMIRTDLWKEIGGFDERFAPAYYEDTDLAFEVRKHGKKVVFQPKSVITHFEGISNGTDTSDTSGLKHYQVVNQQKFKEKWAEELKQQSVNDGSPNPFAARERGQNSKYILVVDHYVPTWDKDAGSKLDYQYMQLFMKVGYRVKFLGDNFAHEEPYTSALQQMGIEVLYGNTMQSGIWDWIDRNKKFINIAYLNRPHIAAKYIDYICDNTDIKVIYFGHDLHSLRLMREYEIDHDEKTREDAEYWHNVEYGVMRKADASYFPSEVEAEIVRKEDPTINVKGITAYVYDEPAVLDEDYAHKQGLLFVGGFGHPPNKDGLLWFVNNILPKIKAQIPDIVLNVAGSKADEEVLALNERPDVNVLGFVSIEELDELYRKNKVVVVPLRYGAGVKGKVVEALHAGGAIVTTSCGAEGIPEAATALRIQDTEDGFAEEVINLYNNTYEVERMSHRAVEFIREFYSPEGAWNKIREDFETDYRK
;
A
#
# COMPACT_ATOMS: atom_id res chain seq x y z
N MET A 1 -12.89 3.04 3.41
CA MET A 1 -13.69 4.19 2.89
C MET A 1 -14.22 5.05 4.06
N SER A 2 -14.04 6.39 4.05
CA SER A 2 -14.34 7.27 5.20
C SER A 2 -15.79 7.78 5.27
N PHE A 3 -16.36 7.77 6.48
CA PHE A 3 -17.73 8.19 6.83
C PHE A 3 -18.11 9.63 6.43
N THR A 4 -17.13 10.52 6.34
CA THR A 4 -17.30 11.92 5.91
C THR A 4 -17.93 12.04 4.51
N ARG A 5 -17.78 11.01 3.66
CA ARG A 5 -18.26 11.01 2.26
C ARG A 5 -19.77 10.78 2.12
N HIS A 6 -20.43 10.13 3.09
CA HIS A 6 -21.85 9.77 3.00
C HIS A 6 -22.78 10.66 3.85
N MET A 7 -22.22 11.39 4.82
CA MET A 7 -23.01 12.09 5.83
C MET A 7 -23.46 13.49 5.40
N THR A 8 -22.73 14.18 4.52
CA THR A 8 -23.10 15.52 4.05
C THR A 8 -24.46 15.54 3.34
N ASN A 9 -24.80 14.49 2.60
CA ASN A 9 -26.07 14.34 1.89
C ASN A 9 -27.28 14.21 2.83
N LEU A 10 -27.06 13.82 4.09
CA LEU A 10 -28.13 13.62 5.07
C LEU A 10 -28.76 14.91 5.58
N ILE A 11 -27.97 15.99 5.71
CA ILE A 11 -28.50 17.29 6.14
C ILE A 11 -29.63 17.74 5.21
N ASP A 12 -29.48 17.51 3.91
CA ASP A 12 -30.47 17.89 2.89
C ASP A 12 -31.83 17.21 3.04
N TRP A 13 -31.88 16.11 3.80
CA TRP A 13 -33.08 15.31 4.05
C TRP A 13 -33.91 15.79 5.24
N PHE A 14 -33.36 16.62 6.13
CA PHE A 14 -34.06 17.14 7.31
C PHE A 14 -34.52 18.58 7.12
N TYR A 15 -35.72 18.92 7.58
CA TYR A 15 -36.15 20.32 7.71
C TYR A 15 -35.74 20.87 9.09
N PHE A 16 -35.18 22.08 9.11
CA PHE A 16 -34.72 22.75 10.33
C PHE A 16 -35.65 23.91 10.67
N GLU A 17 -36.78 23.63 11.31
CA GLU A 17 -37.78 24.65 11.65
C GLU A 17 -37.47 25.29 13.01
N ASP A 18 -37.62 26.62 13.11
CA ASP A 18 -37.61 27.28 14.42
C ASP A 18 -38.82 26.82 15.25
N VAL A 19 -38.56 26.46 16.52
CA VAL A 19 -39.56 25.83 17.39
C VAL A 19 -40.73 26.78 17.72
N THR A 20 -40.55 28.10 17.55
CA THR A 20 -41.60 29.09 17.82
C THR A 20 -42.37 29.55 16.57
N THR A 21 -41.70 29.67 15.43
CA THR A 21 -42.26 30.27 14.20
C THR A 21 -42.59 29.24 13.12
N GLY A 22 -42.02 28.04 13.20
CA GLY A 22 -42.20 26.97 12.21
C GLY A 22 -41.56 27.27 10.85
N MET A 23 -40.75 28.33 10.74
CA MET A 23 -40.06 28.70 9.49
C MET A 23 -38.62 28.20 9.51
N GLU A 24 -38.19 27.57 8.43
CA GLU A 24 -36.86 26.96 8.34
C GLU A 24 -35.72 27.99 8.42
N ARG A 25 -35.94 29.16 7.81
CA ARG A 25 -34.94 30.22 7.80
C ARG A 25 -34.73 30.90 9.14
N ASP A 26 -35.55 30.68 10.15
CA ASP A 26 -35.37 31.33 11.46
C ASP A 26 -34.71 30.42 12.50
N ALA A 27 -34.43 29.15 12.18
CA ALA A 27 -33.84 28.20 13.11
C ALA A 27 -32.40 28.56 13.54
N SER A 28 -32.06 28.22 14.77
CA SER A 28 -30.72 28.33 15.35
C SER A 28 -30.10 26.96 15.61
N VAL A 29 -28.88 26.74 15.14
CA VAL A 29 -28.21 25.44 15.16
C VAL A 29 -26.82 25.57 15.76
N LEU A 30 -26.48 24.72 16.74
CA LEU A 30 -25.14 24.58 17.30
C LEU A 30 -24.47 23.34 16.71
N VAL A 31 -23.28 23.48 16.11
CA VAL A 31 -22.51 22.37 15.56
C VAL A 31 -21.26 22.12 16.41
N LEU A 32 -21.10 20.90 16.92
CA LEU A 32 -20.01 20.47 17.79
C LEU A 32 -19.17 19.36 17.13
N GLY A 33 -17.85 19.54 17.06
CA GLY A 33 -16.94 18.58 16.45
C GLY A 33 -15.65 19.22 15.95
N GLU A 34 -14.77 18.42 15.37
CA GLU A 34 -13.50 18.91 14.81
C GLU A 34 -13.72 19.60 13.46
N LYS A 35 -12.79 20.46 13.06
CA LYS A 35 -12.97 21.34 11.89
C LYS A 35 -13.21 20.53 10.61
N ASP A 36 -12.52 19.41 10.45
CA ASP A 36 -12.57 18.60 9.23
C ASP A 36 -13.90 17.84 9.08
N TYR A 37 -14.52 17.44 10.19
CA TYR A 37 -15.85 16.82 10.19
C TYR A 37 -16.99 17.84 10.16
N THR A 38 -16.79 19.04 10.72
CA THR A 38 -17.84 20.07 10.84
C THR A 38 -17.91 21.03 9.66
N ALA A 39 -16.80 21.30 8.96
CA ALA A 39 -16.78 22.29 7.87
C ALA A 39 -17.76 21.99 6.73
N PRO A 40 -17.87 20.75 6.21
CA PRO A 40 -18.83 20.43 5.15
C PRO A 40 -20.29 20.56 5.61
N PHE A 41 -20.58 20.25 6.88
CA PHE A 41 -21.91 20.35 7.47
C PHE A 41 -22.36 21.80 7.62
N ILE A 42 -21.45 22.66 8.04
CA ILE A 42 -21.70 24.08 8.25
C ILE A 42 -21.99 24.77 6.93
N GLU A 43 -21.24 24.46 5.87
CA GLU A 43 -21.45 25.07 4.55
C GLU A 43 -22.87 24.81 4.00
N LEU A 44 -23.46 23.65 4.31
CA LEU A 44 -24.83 23.30 3.93
C LEU A 44 -25.87 23.99 4.82
N LEU A 45 -25.65 24.02 6.14
CA LEU A 45 -26.57 24.64 7.10
C LEU A 45 -26.64 26.16 6.95
N GLU A 46 -25.51 26.84 6.72
CA GLU A 46 -25.44 28.29 6.53
C GLU A 46 -26.27 28.77 5.32
N LYS A 47 -26.55 27.89 4.35
CA LYS A 47 -27.41 28.18 3.18
C LYS A 47 -28.90 28.06 3.50
N ARG A 48 -29.28 27.47 4.65
CA ARG A 48 -30.66 27.06 4.98
C ARG A 48 -31.23 27.73 6.22
N VAL A 49 -30.44 27.80 7.29
CA VAL A 49 -30.84 28.37 8.58
C VAL A 49 -30.14 29.70 8.82
N ARG A 50 -30.75 30.60 9.59
CA ARG A 50 -30.22 31.96 9.82
C ARG A 50 -29.05 32.02 10.78
N THR A 51 -28.97 31.10 11.74
CA THR A 51 -27.93 31.14 12.78
C THR A 51 -27.27 29.78 12.95
N VAL A 52 -25.97 29.70 12.65
CA VAL A 52 -25.13 28.52 12.93
C VAL A 52 -24.02 28.93 13.89
N SER A 53 -23.97 28.33 15.09
CA SER A 53 -22.91 28.54 16.07
C SER A 53 -21.95 27.36 16.14
N ARG A 54 -20.69 27.66 16.46
CA ARG A 54 -19.58 26.69 16.56
C ARG A 54 -18.93 26.69 17.94
N ARG A 55 -19.44 27.51 18.86
CA ARG A 55 -18.89 27.72 20.19
C ARG A 55 -19.97 27.45 21.22
N LEU A 56 -19.60 26.77 22.29
CA LEU A 56 -20.43 26.66 23.48
C LEU A 56 -20.45 28.04 24.14
N ASP A 57 -21.56 28.75 24.02
CA ASP A 57 -21.86 30.00 24.70
C ASP A 57 -23.10 29.84 25.59
N GLU A 58 -23.55 30.90 26.26
CA GLU A 58 -24.73 30.84 27.16
C GLU A 58 -26.07 30.83 26.39
N SER A 59 -26.05 30.70 25.05
CA SER A 59 -27.26 30.70 24.23
C SER A 59 -27.89 29.30 24.14
N THR A 60 -29.19 29.26 23.93
CA THR A 60 -29.94 28.03 23.63
C THR A 60 -30.31 27.94 22.16
N TYR A 61 -30.26 26.73 21.60
CA TYR A 61 -30.40 26.44 20.18
C TYR A 61 -31.59 25.52 19.91
N ASP A 62 -32.20 25.65 18.73
CA ASP A 62 -33.28 24.77 18.27
C ASP A 62 -32.75 23.36 17.96
N TYR A 63 -31.52 23.28 17.42
CA TYR A 63 -30.85 22.02 17.13
C TYR A 63 -29.39 22.01 17.60
N VAL A 64 -28.94 20.90 18.18
CA VAL A 64 -27.53 20.64 18.49
C VAL A 64 -27.04 19.46 17.66
N ILE A 65 -26.06 19.67 16.79
CA ILE A 65 -25.58 18.70 15.81
C ILE A 65 -24.13 18.31 16.12
N ILE A 66 -23.88 17.01 16.26
CA ILE A 66 -22.55 16.41 16.34
C ILE A 66 -22.37 15.53 15.09
N PRO A 67 -21.64 16.00 14.06
CA PRO A 67 -21.51 15.25 12.81
C PRO A 67 -20.87 13.87 13.04
N VAL A 68 -19.74 13.79 13.73
CA VAL A 68 -19.10 12.50 14.08
C VAL A 68 -18.73 12.53 15.56
N LEU A 69 -19.14 11.50 16.31
CA LEU A 69 -18.74 11.35 17.70
C LEU A 69 -17.27 10.91 17.81
N THR A 70 -16.40 11.83 18.22
CA THR A 70 -14.96 11.57 18.46
C THR A 70 -14.63 11.50 19.95
N LYS A 71 -13.49 10.89 20.29
CA LYS A 71 -12.95 10.84 21.65
C LYS A 71 -12.78 12.24 22.25
N ARG A 72 -12.46 13.23 21.41
CA ARG A 72 -12.26 14.63 21.81
C ARG A 72 -13.57 15.33 22.20
N VAL A 73 -14.63 15.15 21.41
CA VAL A 73 -15.97 15.66 21.74
C VAL A 73 -16.46 15.05 23.05
N LEU A 74 -16.32 13.73 23.22
CA LEU A 74 -16.77 13.06 24.44
C LEU A 74 -15.99 13.49 25.69
N LYS A 75 -14.67 13.77 25.56
CA LYS A 75 -13.84 14.32 26.66
C LYS A 75 -14.33 15.68 27.16
N MET A 76 -14.93 16.52 26.31
CA MET A 76 -15.54 17.80 26.74
C MET A 76 -16.64 17.60 27.78
N PHE A 77 -17.25 16.41 27.80
CA PHE A 77 -18.33 16.01 28.70
C PHE A 77 -17.89 14.88 29.65
N LYS A 78 -16.65 14.94 30.14
CA LYS A 78 -16.07 13.98 31.10
C LYS A 78 -15.97 12.53 30.57
N GLY A 79 -16.03 12.31 29.26
CA GLY A 79 -15.86 10.98 28.66
C GLY A 79 -17.09 10.07 28.75
N ASN A 80 -18.25 10.59 29.16
CA ASN A 80 -19.47 9.81 29.37
C ASN A 80 -20.63 10.34 28.52
N LEU A 81 -21.30 9.44 27.80
CA LEU A 81 -22.42 9.78 26.90
C LEU A 81 -23.61 10.35 27.67
N GLY A 82 -24.04 9.73 28.77
CA GLY A 82 -25.15 10.23 29.60
C GLY A 82 -24.89 11.66 30.09
N THR A 83 -23.68 11.91 30.62
CA THR A 83 -23.28 13.26 31.06
C THR A 83 -23.32 14.29 29.93
N MET A 84 -22.94 13.89 28.71
CA MET A 84 -23.02 14.76 27.52
C MET A 84 -24.47 15.11 27.20
N TYR A 85 -25.37 14.12 27.17
CA TYR A 85 -26.79 14.36 26.91
C TYR A 85 -27.41 15.28 27.96
N SER A 86 -27.27 14.99 29.25
CA SER A 86 -27.84 15.82 30.32
C SER A 86 -27.28 17.26 30.30
N SER A 87 -26.01 17.44 29.93
CA SER A 87 -25.40 18.78 29.79
C SER A 87 -25.97 19.55 28.60
N ILE A 88 -26.16 18.88 27.46
CA ILE A 88 -26.72 19.49 26.25
C ILE A 88 -28.18 19.87 26.46
N THR A 89 -29.00 18.96 26.99
CA THR A 89 -30.42 19.23 27.24
C THR A 89 -30.64 20.30 28.30
N GLY A 90 -29.80 20.34 29.34
CA GLY A 90 -29.93 21.33 30.42
C GLY A 90 -29.41 22.73 30.10
N THR A 91 -28.51 22.88 29.12
CA THR A 91 -27.75 24.13 28.91
C THR A 91 -27.93 24.76 27.53
N TRP A 92 -27.86 23.97 26.45
CA TRP A 92 -27.74 24.49 25.08
C TRP A 92 -28.94 24.18 24.19
N LEU A 93 -29.90 23.38 24.65
CA LEU A 93 -31.09 23.01 23.89
C LEU A 93 -32.30 23.81 24.37
N LYS A 94 -33.03 24.44 23.44
CA LYS A 94 -34.34 25.05 23.76
C LYS A 94 -35.37 23.97 24.11
N GLN A 95 -36.39 24.35 24.89
CA GLN A 95 -37.58 23.51 25.05
C GLN A 95 -38.22 23.28 23.67
N GLY A 96 -38.47 22.03 23.31
CA GLY A 96 -38.91 21.57 21.99
C GLY A 96 -37.80 21.26 20.98
N GLY A 97 -36.54 21.58 21.30
CA GLY A 97 -35.38 21.38 20.41
C GLY A 97 -34.90 19.93 20.31
N SER A 98 -34.04 19.64 19.32
CA SER A 98 -33.53 18.28 19.04
C SER A 98 -32.00 18.19 19.00
N ILE A 99 -31.46 17.06 19.48
CA ILE A 99 -30.04 16.69 19.37
C ILE A 99 -29.87 15.73 18.20
N MET A 100 -28.89 15.94 17.33
CA MET A 100 -28.56 15.07 16.20
C MET A 100 -27.10 14.63 16.29
N MET A 101 -26.81 13.34 16.19
CA MET A 101 -25.47 12.79 16.41
C MET A 101 -25.13 11.65 15.44
N GLY A 102 -24.00 11.78 14.74
CA GLY A 102 -23.44 10.69 13.95
C GLY A 102 -22.51 9.79 14.77
N MET A 103 -22.74 8.47 14.67
CA MET A 103 -22.04 7.41 15.38
C MET A 103 -21.57 6.34 14.38
N GLN A 104 -20.44 5.70 14.67
CA GLN A 104 -19.82 4.72 13.76
C GLN A 104 -19.98 3.31 14.30
N ASN A 105 -20.31 2.35 13.42
CA ASN A 105 -20.54 0.97 13.85
C ASN A 105 -19.23 0.20 14.02
N ALA A 106 -19.11 -0.50 15.15
CA ALA A 106 -17.99 -1.40 15.41
C ALA A 106 -18.07 -2.72 14.61
N LEU A 107 -19.25 -3.11 14.13
CA LEU A 107 -19.52 -4.33 13.33
C LEU A 107 -19.85 -4.01 11.86
N ASP A 108 -19.28 -2.93 11.34
CA ASP A 108 -19.39 -2.59 9.91
C ASP A 108 -18.75 -3.69 9.02
N ILE A 109 -19.50 -4.23 8.06
CA ILE A 109 -19.10 -5.34 7.18
C ILE A 109 -17.93 -4.94 6.26
N ASP A 110 -17.95 -3.71 5.73
CA ASP A 110 -16.86 -3.21 4.86
C ASP A 110 -15.57 -3.01 5.67
N ARG A 111 -15.71 -2.65 6.94
CA ARG A 111 -14.57 -2.51 7.84
C ARG A 111 -14.04 -3.84 8.35
N MET A 112 -14.90 -4.84 8.53
CA MET A 112 -14.48 -6.20 8.86
C MET A 112 -13.73 -6.88 7.71
N SER A 113 -14.04 -6.54 6.45
CA SER A 113 -13.34 -7.06 5.28
C SER A 113 -12.07 -6.29 4.91
N SER A 114 -12.01 -4.98 5.19
CA SER A 114 -10.84 -4.12 4.87
C SER A 114 -9.85 -3.90 6.01
N GLY A 115 -10.25 -4.03 7.28
CA GLY A 115 -9.39 -3.85 8.46
C GLY A 115 -9.08 -2.39 8.86
N GLU A 116 -9.51 -1.38 8.10
CA GLU A 116 -9.18 0.05 8.33
C GLU A 116 -9.90 0.66 9.57
N LYS A 117 -9.20 1.38 10.45
CA LYS A 117 -9.81 2.14 11.57
C LYS A 117 -9.21 3.55 11.71
N GLU A 118 -10.05 4.55 11.95
CA GLU A 118 -9.64 5.94 12.26
C GLU A 118 -9.33 6.08 13.76
N ALA A 119 -8.23 6.75 14.11
CA ALA A 119 -7.67 6.74 15.48
C ALA A 119 -8.54 7.48 16.53
N ASP A 120 -9.22 8.56 16.15
CA ASP A 120 -9.94 9.45 17.08
C ASP A 120 -11.47 9.28 17.11
N VAL A 121 -12.01 8.44 16.21
CA VAL A 121 -13.44 8.13 16.12
C VAL A 121 -13.86 7.12 17.19
N ILE A 122 -15.06 7.31 17.76
CA ILE A 122 -15.66 6.32 18.68
C ILE A 122 -16.52 5.34 17.88
N TYR A 123 -16.15 4.05 17.94
CA TYR A 123 -16.92 2.95 17.35
C TYR A 123 -17.83 2.30 18.38
N MET A 124 -19.13 2.20 18.10
CA MET A 124 -20.13 1.64 19.00
C MET A 124 -20.92 0.53 18.30
N ARG A 125 -21.22 -0.54 19.05
CA ARG A 125 -22.14 -1.59 18.59
C ARG A 125 -23.58 -1.12 18.77
N TRP A 126 -24.48 -1.69 17.97
CA TRP A 126 -25.92 -1.47 18.09
C TRP A 126 -26.46 -1.71 19.51
N SER A 127 -25.99 -2.75 20.19
CA SER A 127 -26.38 -3.06 21.58
C SER A 127 -26.11 -1.92 22.56
N LYS A 128 -24.96 -1.25 22.46
CA LYS A 128 -24.62 -0.11 23.31
C LYS A 128 -25.44 1.14 22.99
N ILE A 129 -25.89 1.30 21.75
CA ILE A 129 -26.82 2.37 21.37
C ILE A 129 -28.19 2.11 22.01
N ASN A 130 -28.66 0.86 22.03
CA ASN A 130 -29.91 0.52 22.72
C ASN A 130 -29.84 0.73 24.23
N GLU A 131 -28.71 0.43 24.88
CA GLU A 131 -28.49 0.76 26.30
C GLU A 131 -28.63 2.27 26.57
N LEU A 132 -28.04 3.11 25.71
CA LEU A 132 -28.18 4.56 25.78
C LEU A 132 -29.63 5.01 25.62
N ARG A 133 -30.38 4.42 24.67
CA ARG A 133 -31.79 4.74 24.43
C ARG A 133 -32.66 4.44 25.65
N SER A 134 -32.46 3.27 26.26
CA SER A 134 -33.16 2.90 27.49
C SER A 134 -32.91 3.90 28.61
N LEU A 135 -31.65 4.30 28.81
CA LEU A 135 -31.27 5.26 29.84
C LEU A 135 -31.90 6.65 29.59
N LEU A 136 -31.86 7.16 28.35
CA LEU A 136 -32.42 8.47 28.02
C LEU A 136 -33.95 8.50 28.16
N HIS A 137 -34.63 7.39 27.87
CA HIS A 137 -36.09 7.29 28.02
C HIS A 137 -36.53 7.19 29.49
N GLU A 138 -35.71 6.58 30.36
CA GLU A 138 -35.93 6.61 31.81
C GLU A 138 -35.81 8.04 32.37
N GLU A 139 -34.84 8.83 31.91
CA GLU A 139 -34.67 10.23 32.33
C GLU A 139 -35.71 11.18 31.71
N HIS A 140 -36.16 10.91 30.48
CA HIS A 140 -37.12 11.72 29.74
C HIS A 140 -38.26 10.85 29.17
N PRO A 141 -39.30 10.53 29.96
CA PRO A 141 -40.36 9.60 29.56
C PRO A 141 -41.18 10.06 28.34
N GLU A 142 -41.29 11.38 28.14
CA GLU A 142 -42.01 11.99 27.02
C GLU A 142 -41.13 12.21 25.77
N SER A 143 -39.90 11.69 25.79
CA SER A 143 -38.95 11.87 24.69
C SER A 143 -39.38 11.18 23.40
N LYS A 144 -38.95 11.76 22.28
CA LYS A 144 -39.05 11.16 20.95
C LYS A 144 -37.67 10.99 20.37
N GLU A 145 -37.46 9.88 19.69
CA GLU A 145 -36.20 9.58 19.04
C GLU A 145 -36.41 9.01 17.63
N TRP A 146 -35.43 9.26 16.78
CA TRP A 146 -35.36 8.75 15.42
C TRP A 146 -33.94 8.32 15.12
N MET A 147 -33.81 7.34 14.23
CA MET A 147 -32.52 6.92 13.76
C MET A 147 -32.51 6.78 12.25
N TYR A 148 -31.43 7.26 11.67
CA TYR A 148 -31.21 7.27 10.23
C TYR A 148 -29.91 6.54 9.90
N TYR A 149 -29.92 5.75 8.82
CA TYR A 149 -28.75 5.00 8.36
C TYR A 149 -28.20 5.62 7.06
N PRO A 150 -26.98 6.18 7.06
CA PRO A 150 -26.31 6.63 5.84
C PRO A 150 -25.92 5.40 5.03
N VAL A 151 -26.70 5.06 4.01
CA VAL A 151 -26.35 3.97 3.11
C VAL A 151 -25.36 4.51 2.07
N PRO A 152 -24.24 3.82 1.77
CA PRO A 152 -23.36 4.22 0.69
C PRO A 152 -24.13 4.37 -0.63
N GLU A 153 -23.73 5.30 -1.48
CA GLU A 153 -24.03 5.18 -2.92
C GLU A 153 -23.52 3.80 -3.37
N LEU A 154 -24.43 2.89 -3.74
CA LEU A 154 -24.17 1.50 -4.13
C LEU A 154 -23.27 1.45 -5.38
N LYS A 155 -21.94 1.47 -5.16
CA LYS A 155 -20.90 1.24 -6.18
C LYS A 155 -20.08 -0.03 -5.95
N MET A 156 -20.46 -0.92 -5.01
CA MET A 156 -19.83 -2.24 -4.85
C MET A 156 -20.87 -3.34 -4.52
N PRO A 157 -20.85 -4.50 -5.20
CA PRO A 157 -21.62 -5.68 -4.81
C PRO A 157 -20.78 -6.64 -3.94
N LEU A 158 -21.41 -7.29 -2.96
CA LEU A 158 -20.89 -8.43 -2.18
C LEU A 158 -21.91 -9.59 -2.27
N ASN A 159 -21.52 -10.86 -2.11
CA ASN A 159 -22.09 -12.09 -2.74
C ASN A 159 -23.12 -13.00 -1.93
N PHE A 160 -23.67 -14.05 -2.60
CA PHE A 160 -24.31 -15.39 -2.24
C PHE A 160 -25.79 -15.56 -1.67
N TYR A 161 -26.50 -16.70 -1.97
CA TYR A 161 -27.95 -17.01 -1.65
C TYR A 161 -28.32 -18.52 -1.34
N THR A 162 -29.52 -18.81 -0.77
CA THR A 162 -30.02 -20.12 -0.24
C THR A 162 -31.20 -20.78 -1.03
N ASP A 163 -31.54 -22.04 -0.70
CA ASP A 163 -32.37 -22.96 -1.53
C ASP A 163 -33.87 -22.63 -1.69
N GLU A 164 -34.49 -21.84 -0.82
CA GLU A 164 -35.95 -21.59 -0.85
C GLU A 164 -36.33 -20.27 -1.54
N ARG A 165 -35.35 -19.44 -1.93
CA ARG A 165 -35.60 -18.17 -2.64
C ARG A 165 -34.38 -17.73 -3.45
N LEU A 166 -34.49 -17.87 -4.76
CA LEU A 166 -33.53 -17.32 -5.72
C LEU A 166 -33.92 -15.88 -6.10
N PRO A 167 -32.99 -14.91 -6.02
CA PRO A 167 -33.27 -13.54 -6.45
C PRO A 167 -33.06 -13.35 -7.95
N GLY A 168 -33.78 -12.38 -8.51
CA GLY A 168 -33.64 -11.93 -9.89
C GLY A 168 -32.62 -10.78 -10.03
N PRO A 169 -32.36 -10.31 -11.27
CA PRO A 169 -31.38 -9.26 -11.59
C PRO A 169 -31.62 -7.86 -10.99
N ALA A 170 -32.48 -7.73 -9.98
CA ALA A 170 -32.86 -6.48 -9.31
C ALA A 170 -32.71 -6.51 -7.78
N ASP A 171 -32.11 -7.58 -7.25
CA ASP A 171 -32.07 -7.80 -5.79
C ASP A 171 -30.78 -7.27 -5.13
N GLU A 172 -30.06 -6.32 -5.73
CA GLU A 172 -29.05 -5.49 -5.02
C GLU A 172 -29.69 -4.72 -3.85
N THR A 173 -30.96 -4.37 -4.01
CA THR A 173 -31.83 -3.81 -2.97
C THR A 173 -32.18 -4.80 -1.86
N GLU A 174 -31.98 -6.09 -2.11
CA GLU A 174 -32.48 -7.16 -1.27
C GLU A 174 -31.50 -7.62 -0.18
N LYS A 175 -30.24 -7.16 -0.16
CA LYS A 175 -29.36 -7.36 1.01
C LYS A 175 -29.78 -6.53 2.22
N ILE A 176 -30.14 -5.28 1.97
CA ILE A 176 -30.83 -4.44 2.95
C ILE A 176 -32.18 -5.08 3.25
N ALA A 177 -32.92 -5.57 2.24
CA ALA A 177 -34.20 -6.21 2.49
C ALA A 177 -34.12 -7.55 3.25
N LEU A 178 -33.05 -8.36 3.13
CA LEU A 178 -32.86 -9.63 3.84
C LEU A 178 -32.48 -9.37 5.30
N LEU A 179 -31.57 -8.41 5.56
CA LEU A 179 -31.28 -7.92 6.90
C LEU A 179 -32.47 -7.16 7.53
N VAL A 180 -33.33 -6.54 6.73
CA VAL A 180 -34.61 -5.95 7.17
C VAL A 180 -35.65 -7.05 7.41
N LYS A 181 -35.64 -8.16 6.65
CA LYS A 181 -36.53 -9.32 6.77
C LYS A 181 -36.14 -10.22 7.95
N GLU A 182 -34.85 -10.32 8.28
CA GLU A 182 -34.28 -10.98 9.47
C GLU A 182 -34.10 -10.01 10.66
N ASN A 183 -34.41 -8.72 10.46
CA ASN A 183 -34.31 -7.64 11.45
C ASN A 183 -32.90 -7.38 12.03
N GLN A 184 -31.83 -7.76 11.31
CA GLN A 184 -30.43 -7.60 11.71
C GLN A 184 -29.70 -6.42 11.02
N PHE A 185 -30.36 -5.67 10.14
CA PHE A 185 -29.72 -4.56 9.41
C PHE A 185 -29.05 -3.53 10.33
N GLN A 186 -29.70 -3.26 11.45
CA GLN A 186 -29.26 -2.28 12.43
C GLN A 186 -27.97 -2.72 13.13
N GLU A 187 -27.59 -3.99 13.08
CA GLU A 187 -26.38 -4.51 13.71
C GLU A 187 -25.14 -4.31 12.84
N PHE A 188 -25.32 -4.22 11.52
CA PHE A 188 -24.24 -4.18 10.52
C PHE A 188 -24.21 -2.89 9.69
N ALA A 189 -25.14 -1.94 9.94
CA ALA A 189 -25.13 -0.66 9.25
C ALA A 189 -23.77 0.05 9.45
N PRO A 190 -23.16 0.65 8.41
CA PRO A 190 -21.81 1.21 8.50
C PRO A 190 -21.71 2.32 9.55
N SER A 191 -22.82 3.02 9.75
CA SER A 191 -22.93 4.16 10.68
C SER A 191 -24.39 4.45 11.01
N TYR A 192 -24.59 5.22 12.08
CA TYR A 192 -25.89 5.61 12.61
C TYR A 192 -25.95 7.12 12.76
N TYR A 193 -27.08 7.72 12.42
CA TYR A 193 -27.37 9.11 12.70
C TYR A 193 -28.59 9.17 13.62
N TYR A 194 -28.35 9.46 14.90
CA TYR A 194 -29.33 9.38 15.97
C TYR A 194 -29.86 10.78 16.31
N ILE A 195 -31.18 10.92 16.34
CA ILE A 195 -31.88 12.17 16.62
C ILE A 195 -32.72 11.97 17.89
N PHE A 196 -32.52 12.82 18.89
CA PHE A 196 -33.20 12.74 20.17
C PHE A 196 -33.85 14.07 20.53
N GLN A 197 -35.12 14.03 20.91
CA GLN A 197 -35.91 15.17 21.36
C GLN A 197 -36.44 14.87 22.77
N PRO A 198 -36.01 15.60 23.81
CA PRO A 198 -36.34 15.24 25.20
C PRO A 198 -37.82 15.35 25.58
N ASP A 199 -38.59 16.26 24.96
CA ASP A 199 -39.97 16.56 25.39
C ASP A 199 -41.06 16.13 24.41
N GLY A 200 -40.67 15.62 23.23
CA GLY A 200 -41.57 15.09 22.21
C GLY A 200 -42.58 16.08 21.62
N THR A 201 -42.45 17.38 21.87
CA THR A 201 -43.50 18.37 21.58
C THR A 201 -43.58 18.78 20.10
N HIS A 202 -42.46 18.80 19.37
CA HIS A 202 -42.37 19.24 17.97
C HIS A 202 -41.94 18.11 17.04
N ARG A 203 -42.66 17.85 15.94
CA ARG A 203 -42.28 16.78 15.00
C ARG A 203 -41.26 17.31 13.98
N SER A 204 -40.00 16.86 14.07
CA SER A 204 -39.03 17.08 12.99
C SER A 204 -39.56 16.45 11.69
N ARG A 205 -39.62 17.23 10.61
CA ARG A 205 -40.05 16.75 9.29
C ARG A 205 -38.81 16.34 8.50
N ALA A 206 -38.78 15.10 8.02
CA ALA A 206 -37.88 14.71 6.94
C ALA A 206 -38.59 14.95 5.60
N LYS A 207 -37.83 15.25 4.53
CA LYS A 207 -38.34 15.20 3.15
C LYS A 207 -38.67 13.74 2.85
N ASP A 208 -39.92 13.35 3.02
CA ASP A 208 -40.35 11.95 2.95
C ASP A 208 -40.62 11.54 1.50
N TYR A 209 -39.80 10.64 0.95
CA TYR A 209 -40.05 9.93 -0.32
C TYR A 209 -40.46 8.46 -0.10
N ARG A 210 -40.77 8.03 1.13
CA ARG A 210 -41.16 6.64 1.42
C ARG A 210 -42.41 6.58 2.27
N LYS A 211 -43.55 6.91 1.64
CA LYS A 211 -44.87 6.59 2.19
C LYS A 211 -45.14 5.06 2.18
N TYR A 212 -44.53 4.31 1.25
CA TYR A 212 -44.75 2.87 1.05
C TYR A 212 -43.43 2.10 0.92
N LEU A 213 -43.45 0.82 1.31
CA LEU A 213 -42.30 -0.10 1.19
C LEU A 213 -42.23 -0.66 -0.24
N PRO A 214 -41.11 -0.55 -0.95
CA PRO A 214 -40.96 -1.15 -2.28
C PRO A 214 -40.94 -2.69 -2.21
N LEU A 215 -41.67 -3.33 -3.11
CA LEU A 215 -41.62 -4.78 -3.39
C LEU A 215 -40.48 -5.15 -4.35
N TYR A 216 -40.03 -4.20 -5.18
CA TYR A 216 -38.98 -4.41 -6.18
C TYR A 216 -38.29 -3.07 -6.49
N LEU A 217 -36.98 -3.09 -6.74
CA LEU A 217 -36.23 -1.90 -7.14
C LEU A 217 -35.09 -2.29 -8.09
N LYS A 218 -34.94 -1.57 -9.20
CA LYS A 218 -33.87 -1.80 -10.19
C LYS A 218 -33.24 -0.46 -10.56
N TYR A 219 -31.91 -0.39 -10.59
CA TYR A 219 -31.15 0.77 -11.07
C TYR A 219 -30.42 0.42 -12.37
N ASN A 220 -30.52 1.28 -13.38
CA ASN A 220 -29.77 1.15 -14.63
C ASN A 220 -28.57 2.12 -14.65
N SER A 221 -27.71 2.04 -13.62
CA SER A 221 -26.57 2.94 -13.42
C SER A 221 -25.41 2.71 -14.38
N SER A 222 -25.42 1.60 -15.13
CA SER A 222 -24.45 1.30 -16.19
C SER A 222 -24.66 2.13 -17.46
N ARG A 223 -25.79 2.84 -17.57
CA ARG A 223 -26.12 3.72 -18.71
C ARG A 223 -25.52 5.11 -18.50
N LYS A 224 -25.43 5.89 -19.58
CA LYS A 224 -25.07 7.31 -19.47
C LYS A 224 -26.00 8.05 -18.49
N PRO A 225 -25.52 9.08 -17.76
CA PRO A 225 -26.30 9.80 -16.76
C PRO A 225 -27.68 10.25 -17.25
N GLU A 226 -27.78 10.71 -18.50
CA GLU A 226 -29.03 11.14 -19.13
C GLU A 226 -30.05 10.01 -19.41
N TYR A 227 -29.63 8.75 -19.32
CA TYR A 227 -30.46 7.55 -19.52
C TYR A 227 -30.51 6.64 -18.29
N ALA A 228 -29.92 7.09 -17.18
CA ALA A 228 -29.84 6.36 -15.93
C ALA A 228 -31.16 6.51 -15.14
N ILE A 229 -31.93 5.42 -15.09
CA ILE A 229 -33.26 5.40 -14.44
C ILE A 229 -33.34 4.33 -13.35
N LYS A 230 -34.24 4.57 -12.39
CA LYS A 230 -34.68 3.62 -11.37
C LYS A 230 -36.09 3.12 -11.71
N THR A 231 -36.31 1.82 -11.61
CA THR A 231 -37.65 1.21 -11.66
C THR A 231 -38.01 0.64 -10.30
N GLU A 232 -39.19 0.97 -9.77
CA GLU A 232 -39.67 0.54 -8.46
C GLU A 232 -41.04 -0.11 -8.60
N ILE A 233 -41.35 -1.14 -7.80
CA ILE A 233 -42.71 -1.64 -7.64
C ILE A 233 -43.07 -1.51 -6.17
N TYR A 234 -44.23 -0.95 -5.84
CA TYR A 234 -44.71 -0.84 -4.47
C TYR A 234 -46.18 -1.19 -4.35
N ARG A 235 -46.64 -1.49 -3.14
CA ARG A 235 -48.05 -1.75 -2.82
C ARG A 235 -48.63 -0.58 -2.05
N ASP A 236 -49.75 -0.04 -2.50
CA ASP A 236 -50.44 1.04 -1.80
C ASP A 236 -51.26 0.54 -0.58
N ASP A 237 -51.80 1.48 0.20
CA ASP A 237 -52.64 1.19 1.39
C ASP A 237 -53.89 0.33 1.10
N LYS A 238 -54.29 0.20 -0.17
CA LYS A 238 -55.45 -0.59 -0.62
C LYS A 238 -55.03 -1.95 -1.18
N GLY A 239 -53.74 -2.27 -1.16
CA GLY A 239 -53.20 -3.53 -1.63
C GLY A 239 -52.94 -3.60 -3.14
N LYS A 240 -53.12 -2.49 -3.91
CA LYS A 240 -52.86 -2.44 -5.36
C LYS A 240 -51.35 -2.22 -5.61
N CYS A 241 -50.78 -2.94 -6.57
CA CYS A 241 -49.38 -2.78 -6.96
C CYS A 241 -49.23 -1.72 -8.05
N HIS A 242 -48.19 -0.90 -7.95
CA HIS A 242 -47.85 0.18 -8.87
C HIS A 242 -46.37 0.10 -9.26
N VAL A 243 -46.03 0.50 -10.48
CA VAL A 243 -44.66 0.52 -11.00
C VAL A 243 -44.21 1.96 -11.24
N VAL A 244 -43.10 2.41 -10.68
CA VAL A 244 -42.55 3.76 -10.87
C VAL A 244 -41.29 3.68 -11.74
N LYS A 245 -41.20 4.52 -12.77
CA LYS A 245 -39.94 4.83 -13.47
C LYS A 245 -39.51 6.24 -13.11
N ALA A 246 -38.32 6.42 -12.56
CA ALA A 246 -37.79 7.71 -12.11
C ALA A 246 -36.34 7.93 -12.55
N GLY A 247 -35.92 9.18 -12.73
CA GLY A 247 -34.52 9.50 -13.03
C GLY A 247 -33.62 9.19 -11.82
N ILE A 248 -32.37 8.77 -12.06
CA ILE A 248 -31.36 8.62 -10.99
C ILE A 248 -30.69 9.98 -10.72
N THR A 249 -30.46 10.76 -11.78
CA THR A 249 -29.88 12.10 -11.71
C THR A 249 -30.79 13.10 -12.44
N PRO A 250 -30.64 14.41 -12.19
CA PRO A 250 -31.37 15.44 -12.93
C PRO A 250 -31.19 15.34 -14.44
N ASP A 251 -30.05 14.84 -14.92
CA ASP A 251 -29.77 14.62 -16.35
C ASP A 251 -30.77 13.65 -17.00
N ALA A 252 -31.32 12.71 -16.24
CA ALA A 252 -32.30 11.72 -16.72
C ALA A 252 -33.75 12.25 -16.80
N ASN A 253 -34.02 13.45 -16.27
CA ASN A 253 -35.38 13.99 -16.21
C ASN A 253 -36.01 14.13 -17.60
N ALA A 254 -35.25 14.68 -18.56
CA ALA A 254 -35.74 14.84 -19.94
C ALA A 254 -36.07 13.49 -20.59
N HIS A 255 -35.34 12.43 -20.25
CA HIS A 255 -35.62 11.08 -20.73
C HIS A 255 -36.92 10.53 -20.12
N ILE A 256 -37.09 10.65 -18.81
CA ILE A 256 -38.32 10.22 -18.11
C ILE A 256 -39.55 11.00 -18.59
N ASP A 257 -39.42 12.31 -18.77
CA ASP A 257 -40.52 13.17 -19.24
C ASP A 257 -40.98 12.78 -20.65
N SER A 258 -40.06 12.29 -21.49
CA SER A 258 -40.36 11.87 -22.86
C SER A 258 -41.18 10.57 -22.99
N LEU A 259 -41.20 9.72 -21.96
CA LEU A 259 -41.74 8.34 -22.07
C LEU A 259 -43.24 8.30 -22.40
N THR A 260 -44.03 9.24 -21.88
CA THR A 260 -45.47 9.29 -22.14
C THR A 260 -45.76 9.58 -23.60
N ASP A 261 -45.00 10.49 -24.22
CA ASP A 261 -45.22 10.86 -25.62
C ASP A 261 -44.69 9.78 -26.56
N LYS A 262 -43.55 9.16 -26.25
CA LYS A 262 -43.05 7.97 -26.94
C LYS A 262 -44.07 6.82 -26.94
N ALA A 263 -44.72 6.55 -25.80
CA ALA A 263 -45.75 5.52 -25.69
C ALA A 263 -46.99 5.83 -26.56
N LYS A 264 -47.42 7.10 -26.62
CA LYS A 264 -48.51 7.53 -27.51
C LYS A 264 -48.17 7.37 -28.99
N GLU A 265 -46.93 7.69 -29.36
CA GLU A 265 -46.45 7.56 -30.74
C GLU A 265 -46.37 6.08 -31.14
N GLN A 266 -45.80 5.23 -30.28
CA GLN A 266 -45.72 3.80 -30.54
C GLN A 266 -47.10 3.14 -30.68
N ARG A 267 -48.06 3.53 -29.84
CA ARG A 267 -49.44 3.04 -29.91
C ARG A 267 -50.13 3.38 -31.23
N LYS A 268 -49.79 4.53 -31.84
CA LYS A 268 -50.31 4.92 -33.16
C LYS A 268 -49.62 4.15 -34.29
N ALA A 269 -48.32 3.89 -34.14
CA ALA A 269 -47.48 3.25 -35.14
C ALA A 269 -47.79 1.74 -35.30
N ASN A 270 -48.02 1.04 -34.19
CA ASN A 270 -48.37 -0.39 -34.21
C ASN A 270 -49.69 -0.65 -33.44
N PRO A 271 -50.84 -0.65 -34.12
CA PRO A 271 -52.13 -0.88 -33.49
C PRO A 271 -52.40 -2.35 -33.11
N THR A 272 -51.50 -3.28 -33.44
CA THR A 272 -51.68 -4.71 -33.16
C THR A 272 -51.27 -5.11 -31.74
N VAL A 273 -50.51 -4.24 -31.06
CA VAL A 273 -50.06 -4.41 -29.67
C VAL A 273 -50.52 -3.22 -28.84
N ASP A 274 -51.15 -3.48 -27.70
CA ASP A 274 -51.51 -2.44 -26.74
C ASP A 274 -50.23 -1.86 -26.11
N VAL A 275 -50.20 -0.57 -25.77
CA VAL A 275 -49.02 0.05 -25.13
C VAL A 275 -49.42 0.57 -23.75
N LEU A 276 -48.65 0.21 -22.72
CA LEU A 276 -48.90 0.58 -21.34
C LEU A 276 -48.69 2.09 -21.15
N MET A 277 -49.69 2.75 -20.55
CA MET A 277 -49.66 4.20 -20.28
C MET A 277 -49.49 4.46 -18.78
N ALA A 278 -48.82 5.56 -18.43
CA ALA A 278 -48.68 6.00 -17.06
C ALA A 278 -50.05 6.46 -16.49
N GLU A 279 -50.34 6.08 -15.24
CA GLU A 279 -51.47 6.57 -14.43
C GLU A 279 -51.16 7.95 -13.82
N GLU A 280 -49.91 8.20 -13.44
CA GLU A 280 -49.44 9.46 -12.84
C GLU A 280 -48.10 9.88 -13.47
N THR A 281 -47.92 11.18 -13.65
CA THR A 281 -46.66 11.77 -14.13
C THR A 281 -46.32 12.98 -13.29
N SER A 282 -45.06 13.12 -12.91
CA SER A 282 -44.55 14.26 -12.16
C SER A 282 -43.31 14.80 -12.85
N HIS A 283 -43.33 16.10 -13.12
CA HIS A 283 -42.28 16.83 -13.81
C HIS A 283 -41.58 17.76 -12.82
N ALA A 284 -40.25 17.82 -12.88
CA ALA A 284 -39.48 18.80 -12.13
C ALA A 284 -39.82 20.24 -12.58
N LEU A 285 -40.17 21.13 -11.65
CA LEU A 285 -40.51 22.54 -11.93
C LEU A 285 -39.36 23.47 -11.50
N GLY A 286 -38.64 24.06 -12.47
CA GLY A 286 -37.64 25.11 -12.24
C GLY A 286 -36.20 24.65 -11.91
N ASP A 287 -35.30 25.59 -11.62
CA ASP A 287 -33.85 25.44 -11.39
C ASP A 287 -33.45 24.66 -10.11
N PHE A 288 -34.29 23.77 -9.59
CA PHE A 288 -33.97 22.95 -8.42
C PHE A 288 -33.86 21.47 -8.79
N GLN A 289 -32.90 20.78 -8.16
CA GLN A 289 -32.48 19.37 -8.34
C GLN A 289 -33.57 18.32 -8.00
N LEU A 290 -34.81 18.47 -8.47
CA LEU A 290 -35.88 17.50 -8.32
C LEU A 290 -35.87 16.50 -9.49
N LEU A 291 -36.20 15.24 -9.23
CA LEU A 291 -36.20 14.15 -10.23
C LEU A 291 -37.62 13.92 -10.77
N SER A 292 -37.75 13.81 -12.10
CA SER A 292 -39.01 13.44 -12.76
C SER A 292 -39.32 11.95 -12.54
N TYR A 293 -40.60 11.60 -12.45
CA TYR A 293 -41.07 10.21 -12.34
C TYR A 293 -42.41 9.98 -13.04
N GLN A 294 -42.65 8.74 -13.47
CA GLN A 294 -43.93 8.26 -13.99
C GLN A 294 -44.36 6.98 -13.26
N VAL A 295 -45.66 6.86 -12.96
CA VAL A 295 -46.26 5.69 -12.30
C VAL A 295 -47.16 4.95 -13.28
N TYR A 296 -47.01 3.64 -13.37
CA TYR A 296 -47.71 2.73 -14.26
C TYR A 296 -48.50 1.67 -13.47
N PRO A 297 -49.60 1.15 -14.03
CA PRO A 297 -50.27 -0.01 -13.45
C PRO A 297 -49.40 -1.25 -13.56
N TYR A 298 -49.41 -2.10 -12.53
CA TYR A 298 -48.81 -3.43 -12.59
C TYR A 298 -49.73 -4.40 -13.37
N LEU A 299 -49.18 -5.11 -14.37
CA LEU A 299 -49.91 -6.12 -15.16
C LEU A 299 -49.63 -7.54 -14.63
N GLU A 300 -50.66 -8.38 -14.54
CA GLU A 300 -50.56 -9.74 -13.97
C GLU A 300 -50.38 -10.85 -15.03
N GLY A 301 -50.16 -10.47 -16.30
CA GLY A 301 -50.03 -11.40 -17.44
C GLY A 301 -48.68 -12.12 -17.56
N LYS A 302 -48.60 -13.12 -18.44
CA LYS A 302 -47.35 -13.83 -18.74
C LYS A 302 -46.55 -13.11 -19.83
N ASN A 303 -45.24 -13.06 -19.69
CA ASN A 303 -44.31 -12.55 -20.71
C ASN A 303 -44.39 -13.39 -22.01
N LEU A 304 -44.44 -12.72 -23.17
CA LEU A 304 -44.58 -13.33 -24.49
C LEU A 304 -43.39 -14.21 -24.88
N GLY A 305 -42.17 -13.77 -24.56
CA GLY A 305 -40.95 -14.55 -24.78
C GLY A 305 -41.00 -15.91 -24.07
N LYS A 306 -41.52 -15.92 -22.84
CA LYS A 306 -41.72 -17.15 -22.07
C LYS A 306 -42.83 -18.05 -22.65
N ILE A 307 -43.92 -17.47 -23.16
CA ILE A 307 -44.99 -18.23 -23.84
C ILE A 307 -44.43 -18.93 -25.08
N LEU A 308 -43.66 -18.22 -25.90
CA LEU A 308 -43.02 -18.79 -27.09
C LEU A 308 -41.98 -19.85 -26.73
N ALA A 309 -41.24 -19.67 -25.64
CA ALA A 309 -40.30 -20.67 -25.14
C ALA A 309 -40.99 -21.94 -24.66
N ASP A 310 -42.16 -21.85 -24.02
CA ASP A 310 -42.95 -23.01 -23.58
C ASP A 310 -43.50 -23.84 -24.77
N MET A 311 -43.45 -23.31 -25.99
CA MET A 311 -43.86 -24.01 -27.22
C MET A 311 -42.72 -24.79 -27.89
N ILE A 312 -41.47 -24.67 -27.41
CA ILE A 312 -40.34 -25.46 -27.89
C ILE A 312 -40.60 -26.94 -27.60
N LYS A 313 -40.49 -27.79 -28.62
CA LYS A 313 -40.68 -29.25 -28.50
C LYS A 313 -39.54 -30.00 -29.13
N ASP A 314 -38.97 -30.96 -28.41
CA ASP A 314 -37.87 -31.81 -28.85
C ASP A 314 -36.68 -31.00 -29.43
N GLY A 315 -36.40 -29.84 -28.83
CA GLY A 315 -35.33 -28.93 -29.25
C GLY A 315 -35.67 -28.09 -30.49
N VAL A 316 -36.87 -28.20 -31.06
CA VAL A 316 -37.28 -27.43 -32.23
C VAL A 316 -38.01 -26.16 -31.80
N ALA A 317 -37.51 -25.01 -32.26
CA ALA A 317 -38.15 -23.71 -32.02
C ALA A 317 -39.48 -23.60 -32.78
N PRO A 318 -40.49 -22.90 -32.23
CA PRO A 318 -41.75 -22.62 -32.92
C PRO A 318 -41.53 -21.51 -33.97
N LEU A 319 -40.82 -21.84 -35.05
CA LEU A 319 -40.33 -20.87 -36.05
C LEU A 319 -41.45 -20.03 -36.66
N LYS A 320 -42.61 -20.64 -36.89
CA LYS A 320 -43.78 -19.96 -37.46
C LYS A 320 -44.34 -18.94 -36.47
N GLU A 321 -44.56 -19.35 -35.23
CA GLU A 321 -45.11 -18.51 -34.18
C GLU A 321 -44.13 -17.41 -33.76
N LEU A 322 -42.82 -17.68 -33.81
CA LEU A 322 -41.78 -16.67 -33.64
C LEU A 322 -41.85 -15.61 -34.74
N ALA A 323 -41.91 -16.02 -36.01
CA ALA A 323 -42.02 -15.08 -37.13
C ALA A 323 -43.30 -14.23 -37.04
N GLU A 324 -44.45 -14.87 -36.78
CA GLU A 324 -45.74 -14.18 -36.61
C GLU A 324 -45.72 -13.22 -35.41
N SER A 325 -45.05 -13.59 -34.32
CA SER A 325 -44.91 -12.73 -33.13
C SER A 325 -43.94 -11.57 -33.36
N VAL A 326 -42.85 -11.78 -34.10
CA VAL A 326 -41.93 -10.70 -34.50
C VAL A 326 -42.70 -9.67 -35.32
N ASP A 327 -43.43 -10.11 -36.34
CA ASP A 327 -44.21 -9.23 -37.21
C ASP A 327 -45.31 -8.50 -36.43
N MET A 328 -45.97 -9.18 -35.48
CA MET A 328 -46.95 -8.57 -34.58
C MET A 328 -46.32 -7.47 -33.72
N VAL A 329 -45.18 -7.73 -33.08
CA VAL A 329 -44.56 -6.77 -32.15
C VAL A 329 -43.92 -5.58 -32.87
N ILE A 330 -43.40 -5.78 -34.08
CA ILE A 330 -42.87 -4.70 -34.93
C ILE A 330 -44.01 -3.90 -35.58
N GLY A 331 -45.07 -4.57 -36.04
CA GLY A 331 -46.19 -3.95 -36.76
C GLY A 331 -45.94 -3.71 -38.26
N ALA A 332 -44.82 -4.21 -38.80
CA ALA A 332 -44.46 -4.15 -40.22
C ALA A 332 -43.55 -5.33 -40.59
N VAL A 333 -43.61 -5.77 -41.85
CA VAL A 333 -42.92 -6.98 -42.33
C VAL A 333 -41.72 -6.66 -43.23
N ASP A 334 -41.77 -5.58 -44.02
CA ASP A 334 -40.71 -5.16 -44.94
C ASP A 334 -40.44 -3.65 -44.93
N GLY A 335 -39.26 -3.24 -45.41
CA GLY A 335 -38.85 -1.83 -45.50
C GLY A 335 -38.35 -1.25 -44.17
N THR A 336 -38.88 -0.09 -43.80
CA THR A 336 -38.48 0.70 -42.61
C THR A 336 -39.70 1.05 -41.76
N VAL A 337 -39.52 1.13 -40.44
CA VAL A 337 -40.57 1.55 -39.48
C VAL A 337 -40.23 2.92 -38.92
N ASN A 338 -41.25 3.76 -38.76
CA ASN A 338 -41.14 5.09 -38.15
C ASN A 338 -42.45 5.48 -37.44
N PRO A 339 -42.43 5.83 -36.14
CA PRO A 339 -41.28 5.72 -35.23
C PRO A 339 -40.91 4.26 -34.96
N ALA A 340 -39.62 3.99 -34.82
CA ALA A 340 -39.12 2.66 -34.53
C ALA A 340 -38.86 2.51 -33.03
N ASN A 341 -39.48 1.52 -32.38
CA ASN A 341 -39.18 1.20 -31.00
C ASN A 341 -38.16 0.06 -30.91
N LEU A 342 -36.97 0.38 -30.39
CA LEU A 342 -35.92 -0.60 -30.17
C LEU A 342 -36.20 -1.49 -28.93
N ASP A 343 -37.15 -1.13 -28.06
CA ASP A 343 -37.60 -1.92 -26.91
C ASP A 343 -38.70 -2.93 -27.22
N CYS A 344 -39.04 -3.11 -28.49
CA CYS A 344 -40.01 -4.10 -28.97
C CYS A 344 -39.52 -5.56 -28.85
N LEU A 345 -38.84 -5.91 -27.75
CA LEU A 345 -38.42 -7.26 -27.44
C LEU A 345 -39.58 -8.06 -26.85
N PHE A 346 -39.61 -9.38 -27.07
CA PHE A 346 -40.65 -10.25 -26.51
C PHE A 346 -40.73 -10.17 -24.99
N ASP A 347 -39.62 -9.88 -24.33
CA ASP A 347 -39.57 -9.75 -22.87
C ASP A 347 -40.34 -8.54 -22.32
N ASN A 348 -40.50 -7.51 -23.14
CA ASN A 348 -41.23 -6.30 -22.81
C ASN A 348 -42.70 -6.40 -23.22
N VAL A 349 -43.17 -7.56 -23.68
CA VAL A 349 -44.57 -7.78 -24.08
C VAL A 349 -45.23 -8.74 -23.09
N ILE A 350 -46.24 -8.24 -22.38
CA ILE A 350 -47.03 -9.00 -21.41
C ILE A 350 -48.36 -9.39 -22.05
N MET A 351 -48.67 -10.69 -22.02
CA MET A 351 -49.95 -11.24 -22.48
C MET A 351 -50.95 -11.23 -21.33
N GLU A 352 -51.84 -10.25 -21.33
CA GLU A 352 -52.93 -10.12 -20.37
C GLU A 352 -54.26 -10.40 -21.07
N ASN A 353 -55.02 -11.38 -20.57
CA ASN A 353 -56.33 -11.77 -21.14
C ASN A 353 -56.30 -12.07 -22.66
N GLY A 354 -55.18 -12.58 -23.17
CA GLY A 354 -54.98 -12.90 -24.59
C GLY A 354 -54.63 -11.70 -25.48
N ARG A 355 -54.36 -10.52 -24.91
CA ARG A 355 -53.89 -9.33 -25.65
C ARG A 355 -52.42 -9.04 -25.33
N PRO A 356 -51.58 -8.81 -26.35
CA PRO A 356 -50.19 -8.38 -26.15
C PRO A 356 -50.16 -6.91 -25.72
N THR A 357 -49.52 -6.62 -24.58
CA THR A 357 -49.29 -5.25 -24.10
C THR A 357 -47.80 -4.99 -23.93
N LEU A 358 -47.27 -4.01 -24.65
CA LEU A 358 -45.90 -3.54 -24.56
C LEU A 358 -45.73 -2.62 -23.34
N ILE A 359 -44.80 -2.97 -22.44
CA ILE A 359 -44.59 -2.25 -21.17
C ILE A 359 -43.37 -1.31 -21.20
N ASP A 360 -42.60 -1.30 -22.30
CA ASP A 360 -41.40 -0.47 -22.42
C ASP A 360 -41.31 0.30 -23.74
N CYS A 361 -40.96 1.58 -23.64
CA CYS A 361 -40.92 2.56 -24.73
C CYS A 361 -39.80 3.60 -24.50
N GLU A 362 -38.72 3.21 -23.84
CA GLU A 362 -37.57 4.09 -23.57
C GLU A 362 -36.87 4.52 -24.87
N TRP A 363 -36.78 3.61 -25.84
CA TRP A 363 -36.05 3.77 -27.10
C TRP A 363 -36.96 3.79 -28.34
N VAL A 364 -37.99 4.63 -28.30
CA VAL A 364 -38.76 5.02 -29.48
C VAL A 364 -38.00 6.12 -30.23
N LEU A 365 -37.50 5.80 -31.42
CA LEU A 365 -36.73 6.69 -32.27
C LEU A 365 -37.65 7.38 -33.30
N PRO A 366 -37.57 8.71 -33.46
CA PRO A 366 -38.38 9.47 -34.43
C PRO A 366 -37.83 9.38 -35.88
N ARG A 367 -36.97 8.41 -36.16
CA ARG A 367 -36.34 8.19 -37.47
C ARG A 367 -36.70 6.81 -37.99
N GLU A 368 -36.65 6.66 -39.31
CA GLU A 368 -36.80 5.37 -39.97
C GLU A 368 -35.68 4.41 -39.55
N VAL A 369 -36.07 3.19 -39.14
CA VAL A 369 -35.15 2.07 -38.86
C VAL A 369 -35.57 0.89 -39.72
N GLU A 370 -34.58 0.19 -40.27
CA GLU A 370 -34.81 -1.01 -41.07
C GLU A 370 -35.54 -2.08 -40.24
N VAL A 371 -36.66 -2.60 -40.75
CA VAL A 371 -37.41 -3.69 -40.13
C VAL A 371 -36.48 -4.87 -39.87
N ARG A 372 -35.54 -5.10 -40.79
CA ARG A 372 -34.58 -6.20 -40.72
C ARG A 372 -33.69 -6.16 -39.47
N PHE A 373 -33.30 -4.97 -39.02
CA PHE A 373 -32.54 -4.81 -37.78
C PHE A 373 -33.38 -5.10 -36.54
N LEU A 374 -34.64 -4.66 -36.52
CA LEU A 374 -35.58 -4.97 -35.43
C LEU A 374 -35.88 -6.47 -35.35
N GLN A 375 -36.15 -7.13 -36.48
CA GLN A 375 -36.34 -8.57 -36.57
C GLN A 375 -35.13 -9.33 -36.02
N PHE A 376 -33.92 -8.92 -36.44
CA PHE A 376 -32.68 -9.49 -35.93
C PHE A 376 -32.58 -9.34 -34.43
N ARG A 377 -32.80 -8.14 -33.89
CA ARG A 377 -32.63 -7.84 -32.47
C ARG A 377 -33.60 -8.62 -31.59
N ILE A 378 -34.88 -8.73 -31.98
CA ILE A 378 -35.89 -9.50 -31.23
C ILE A 378 -35.51 -10.99 -31.21
N LEU A 379 -35.20 -11.55 -32.37
CA LEU A 379 -34.83 -12.96 -32.50
C LEU A 379 -33.49 -13.27 -31.83
N TYR A 380 -32.55 -12.33 -31.87
CA TYR A 380 -31.24 -12.43 -31.23
C TYR A 380 -31.37 -12.53 -29.71
N TYR A 381 -32.10 -11.60 -29.06
CA TYR A 381 -32.27 -11.64 -27.61
C TYR A 381 -33.10 -12.84 -27.15
N TRP A 382 -34.15 -13.21 -27.89
CA TRP A 382 -34.92 -14.41 -27.58
C TRP A 382 -34.07 -15.69 -27.75
N TYR A 383 -33.25 -15.78 -28.81
CA TYR A 383 -32.31 -16.88 -28.99
C TYR A 383 -31.30 -16.94 -27.85
N LEU A 384 -30.68 -15.82 -27.46
CA LEU A 384 -29.70 -15.81 -26.37
C LEU A 384 -30.28 -16.35 -25.06
N GLU A 385 -31.54 -16.04 -24.78
CA GLU A 385 -32.21 -16.46 -23.54
C GLU A 385 -32.63 -17.93 -23.54
N TYR A 386 -33.03 -18.47 -24.70
CA TYR A 386 -33.61 -19.81 -24.79
C TYR A 386 -32.79 -20.81 -25.63
N ARG A 387 -31.58 -20.45 -26.09
CA ARG A 387 -30.71 -21.29 -26.93
C ARG A 387 -30.46 -22.68 -26.35
N ASP A 388 -30.42 -22.78 -25.02
CA ASP A 388 -30.11 -24.02 -24.31
C ASP A 388 -31.26 -25.05 -24.38
N SER A 389 -32.46 -24.58 -24.69
CA SER A 389 -33.64 -25.42 -24.90
C SER A 389 -33.81 -25.82 -26.37
N MET A 390 -32.93 -25.36 -27.28
CA MET A 390 -33.07 -25.52 -28.73
C MET A 390 -31.87 -26.24 -29.36
N ALA A 391 -32.12 -27.06 -30.39
CA ALA A 391 -31.12 -27.85 -31.11
C ALA A 391 -30.56 -27.11 -32.34
N TYR A 392 -30.08 -25.87 -32.14
CA TYR A 392 -29.37 -25.10 -33.17
C TYR A 392 -27.89 -24.96 -32.81
N ASP A 393 -27.02 -25.23 -33.79
CA ASP A 393 -25.56 -25.23 -33.58
C ASP A 393 -25.01 -23.84 -33.19
N ASP A 394 -25.58 -22.77 -33.75
CA ASP A 394 -25.21 -21.40 -33.44
C ASP A 394 -26.35 -20.41 -33.76
N LEU A 395 -26.16 -19.15 -33.38
CA LEU A 395 -27.09 -18.05 -33.66
C LEU A 395 -27.42 -17.96 -35.15
N PHE A 396 -26.43 -18.17 -36.03
CA PHE A 396 -26.63 -18.08 -37.46
C PHE A 396 -27.49 -19.23 -37.98
N GLY A 397 -27.31 -20.46 -37.47
CA GLY A 397 -28.12 -21.63 -37.78
C GLY A 397 -29.59 -21.43 -37.42
N PHE A 398 -29.86 -20.76 -36.30
CA PHE A 398 -31.20 -20.33 -35.91
C PHE A 398 -31.74 -19.22 -36.83
N LEU A 399 -30.99 -18.13 -37.01
CA LEU A 399 -31.41 -16.98 -37.81
C LEU A 399 -31.56 -17.29 -39.31
N ARG A 400 -30.86 -18.31 -39.82
CA ARG A 400 -31.03 -18.79 -41.20
C ARG A 400 -32.47 -19.21 -41.50
N ASN A 401 -33.21 -19.72 -40.50
CA ASN A 401 -34.61 -20.08 -40.67
C ASN A 401 -35.53 -18.87 -40.92
N PHE A 402 -35.05 -17.66 -40.61
CA PHE A 402 -35.71 -16.38 -40.86
C PHE A 402 -35.07 -15.62 -42.04
N GLY A 403 -34.30 -16.34 -42.87
CA GLY A 403 -33.71 -15.84 -44.12
C GLY A 403 -32.49 -14.94 -43.95
N PHE A 404 -31.88 -14.86 -42.76
CA PHE A 404 -30.68 -14.04 -42.56
C PHE A 404 -29.46 -14.71 -43.20
N THR A 405 -28.63 -13.91 -43.86
CA THR A 405 -27.33 -14.37 -44.37
C THR A 405 -26.22 -14.10 -43.35
N LYS A 406 -25.12 -14.87 -43.40
CA LYS A 406 -24.04 -14.75 -42.42
C LYS A 406 -23.37 -13.37 -42.43
N PRO A 407 -23.10 -12.75 -43.61
CA PRO A 407 -22.58 -11.38 -43.66
C PRO A 407 -23.57 -10.34 -43.11
N GLU A 408 -24.86 -10.51 -43.39
CA GLU A 408 -25.93 -9.64 -42.88
C GLU A 408 -26.02 -9.72 -41.35
N CYS A 409 -25.97 -10.91 -40.75
CA CYS A 409 -25.95 -11.05 -39.29
C CYS A 409 -24.77 -10.31 -38.65
N GLN A 410 -23.60 -10.31 -39.30
CA GLN A 410 -22.42 -9.62 -38.77
C GLN A 410 -22.60 -8.10 -38.79
N GLU A 411 -23.14 -7.55 -39.88
CA GLU A 411 -23.45 -6.12 -39.99
C GLU A 411 -24.48 -5.70 -38.94
N LEU A 412 -25.54 -6.50 -38.74
CA LEU A 412 -26.58 -6.21 -37.76
C LEU A 412 -26.07 -6.34 -36.31
N LEU A 413 -25.14 -7.27 -36.04
CA LEU A 413 -24.44 -7.34 -34.74
C LEU A 413 -23.62 -6.07 -34.46
N ASP A 414 -22.95 -5.53 -35.47
CA ASP A 414 -22.15 -4.32 -35.29
C ASP A 414 -23.07 -3.09 -35.09
N LYS A 415 -24.21 -3.01 -35.79
CA LYS A 415 -25.25 -1.99 -35.52
C LYS A 415 -25.81 -2.09 -34.09
N GLU A 416 -25.99 -3.30 -33.56
CA GLU A 416 -26.44 -3.48 -32.17
C GLU A 416 -25.36 -3.07 -31.16
N LYS A 417 -24.08 -3.38 -31.42
CA LYS A 417 -22.97 -2.89 -30.58
C LYS A 417 -22.90 -1.37 -30.55
N GLU A 418 -23.06 -0.71 -31.70
CA GLU A 418 -23.12 0.74 -31.78
C GLU A 418 -24.27 1.32 -30.96
N PHE A 419 -25.44 0.67 -30.98
CA PHE A 419 -26.56 1.06 -30.12
C PHE A 419 -26.23 0.88 -28.63
N GLN A 420 -25.63 -0.25 -28.22
CA GLN A 420 -25.23 -0.46 -26.83
C GLN A 420 -24.18 0.55 -26.36
N LEU A 421 -23.20 0.88 -27.20
CA LEU A 421 -22.22 1.95 -26.93
C LEU A 421 -22.89 3.33 -26.83
N PHE A 422 -23.91 3.60 -27.64
CA PHE A 422 -24.69 4.83 -27.56
C PHE A 422 -25.39 4.97 -26.20
N VAL A 423 -25.99 3.89 -25.69
CA VAL A 423 -26.70 3.84 -24.40
C VAL A 423 -25.75 3.90 -23.20
N HIS A 424 -24.57 3.28 -23.28
CA HIS A 424 -23.65 3.07 -22.16
C HIS A 424 -22.42 4.01 -22.14
N GLY A 425 -22.01 4.60 -23.27
CA GLY A 425 -20.89 5.55 -23.39
C GLY A 425 -19.51 4.93 -23.65
N ASP A 426 -18.53 5.76 -24.05
CA ASP A 426 -17.14 5.35 -24.31
C ASP A 426 -16.36 5.31 -22.99
N GLY A 427 -16.05 4.12 -22.48
CA GLY A 427 -15.22 3.95 -21.28
C GLY A 427 -15.45 2.72 -20.42
N GLN A 428 -16.40 1.84 -20.75
CA GLN A 428 -16.61 0.58 -20.02
C GLN A 428 -16.84 -0.60 -20.97
N ASP A 429 -15.76 -1.10 -21.59
CA ASP A 429 -15.73 -2.41 -22.27
C ASP A 429 -16.22 -3.57 -21.37
N SER A 430 -16.21 -3.36 -20.04
CA SER A 430 -16.75 -4.29 -19.05
C SER A 430 -18.29 -4.40 -19.06
N ASN A 431 -19.03 -3.36 -19.48
CA ASN A 431 -20.49 -3.35 -19.35
C ASN A 431 -21.22 -3.96 -20.55
N VAL A 432 -20.68 -3.80 -21.76
CA VAL A 432 -21.29 -4.39 -22.98
C VAL A 432 -21.17 -5.92 -22.94
N ASN A 433 -20.05 -6.46 -22.46
CA ASN A 433 -19.87 -7.92 -22.29
C ASN A 433 -20.69 -8.49 -21.10
N ALA A 434 -20.85 -7.73 -20.01
CA ALA A 434 -21.64 -8.16 -18.85
C ALA A 434 -23.14 -8.34 -19.14
N TYR A 435 -23.67 -7.63 -20.16
CA TYR A 435 -25.06 -7.74 -20.60
C TYR A 435 -25.33 -9.01 -21.45
N TYR A 436 -24.34 -9.47 -22.22
CA TYR A 436 -24.48 -10.63 -23.11
C TYR A 436 -24.23 -11.99 -22.44
N GLU A 437 -23.54 -12.02 -21.30
CA GLU A 437 -23.11 -13.27 -20.65
C GLU A 437 -24.04 -13.80 -19.56
N ASN A 438 -25.04 -13.03 -19.10
CA ASN A 438 -25.76 -13.36 -17.86
C ASN A 438 -27.29 -13.51 -18.00
N LYS A 439 -27.73 -14.60 -18.62
CA LYS A 439 -29.01 -15.22 -18.25
C LYS A 439 -28.83 -16.75 -18.20
N VAL A 440 -28.70 -17.28 -16.97
CA VAL A 440 -28.59 -18.72 -16.69
C VAL A 440 -29.88 -19.17 -16.00
N THR A 441 -30.55 -20.20 -16.53
CA THR A 441 -31.77 -20.78 -15.94
C THR A 441 -31.44 -21.83 -14.86
N VAL A 442 -32.37 -22.13 -13.94
CA VAL A 442 -32.13 -23.06 -12.81
C VAL A 442 -31.80 -24.50 -13.25
N HIS A 443 -32.43 -24.97 -14.34
CA HIS A 443 -32.10 -26.27 -14.92
C HIS A 443 -30.67 -26.26 -15.48
N ARG A 444 -30.28 -25.19 -16.19
CA ARG A 444 -28.94 -24.96 -16.70
C ARG A 444 -27.93 -24.78 -15.56
N PHE A 445 -28.29 -24.18 -14.42
CA PHE A 445 -27.42 -24.03 -13.26
C PHE A 445 -27.17 -25.35 -12.53
N ASN A 446 -28.17 -26.22 -12.40
CA ASN A 446 -27.98 -27.56 -11.80
C ASN A 446 -27.26 -28.54 -12.74
N GLU A 447 -27.54 -28.46 -14.03
CA GLU A 447 -26.79 -29.18 -15.05
C GLU A 447 -25.35 -28.65 -15.14
N LEU A 448 -25.14 -27.33 -15.01
CA LEU A 448 -23.83 -26.70 -14.87
C LEU A 448 -23.20 -26.93 -13.51
N LYS A 449 -23.90 -27.39 -12.46
CA LYS A 449 -23.35 -27.74 -11.15
C LYS A 449 -22.83 -29.17 -11.15
N GLY A 450 -23.56 -30.09 -11.80
CA GLY A 450 -23.07 -31.42 -12.12
C GLY A 450 -21.96 -31.39 -13.16
N ASN A 451 -22.11 -30.56 -14.19
CA ASN A 451 -21.08 -30.32 -15.19
C ASN A 451 -20.01 -29.33 -14.70
N LEU A 452 -20.14 -28.61 -13.56
CA LEU A 452 -19.04 -27.83 -12.96
C LEU A 452 -18.05 -28.77 -12.31
N ALA A 453 -18.51 -29.84 -11.67
CA ALA A 453 -17.60 -30.83 -11.09
C ALA A 453 -16.80 -31.56 -12.18
N VAL A 454 -17.39 -31.71 -13.38
CA VAL A 454 -16.73 -32.32 -14.55
C VAL A 454 -15.93 -31.27 -15.36
N ALA A 455 -16.45 -30.04 -15.49
CA ALA A 455 -15.80 -28.94 -16.18
C ALA A 455 -14.76 -28.22 -15.32
N GLU A 456 -14.70 -28.36 -14.00
CA GLU A 456 -13.56 -27.94 -13.17
C GLU A 456 -12.36 -28.86 -13.43
N ASN A 457 -12.64 -30.14 -13.70
CA ASN A 457 -11.65 -31.10 -14.19
C ASN A 457 -11.26 -30.82 -15.66
N GLU A 458 -12.20 -30.58 -16.56
CA GLU A 458 -11.89 -30.26 -17.97
C GLU A 458 -11.34 -28.83 -18.16
N ARG A 459 -11.67 -27.85 -17.32
CA ARG A 459 -11.12 -26.48 -17.33
C ARG A 459 -9.69 -26.44 -16.82
N THR A 460 -9.31 -27.37 -15.95
CA THR A 460 -7.90 -27.56 -15.59
C THR A 460 -7.09 -28.05 -16.81
N ILE A 461 -7.70 -28.89 -17.65
CA ILE A 461 -7.09 -29.45 -18.89
C ILE A 461 -7.14 -28.44 -20.06
N LEU A 462 -8.25 -27.75 -20.31
CA LEU A 462 -8.42 -26.75 -21.38
C LEU A 462 -7.71 -25.41 -21.07
N SER A 463 -7.55 -25.05 -19.78
CA SER A 463 -6.69 -23.92 -19.37
C SER A 463 -5.23 -24.16 -19.73
N GLN A 464 -4.78 -25.42 -19.73
CA GLN A 464 -3.47 -25.86 -20.21
C GLN A 464 -3.37 -25.76 -21.75
N GLU A 465 -4.36 -26.21 -22.53
CA GLU A 465 -4.34 -26.11 -24.00
C GLU A 465 -4.49 -24.66 -24.54
N THR A 466 -5.29 -23.82 -23.87
CA THR A 466 -5.48 -22.42 -24.29
C THR A 466 -4.26 -21.54 -23.94
N LYS A 467 -3.46 -21.95 -22.94
CA LYS A 467 -2.15 -21.35 -22.62
C LYS A 467 -1.17 -21.60 -23.78
N GLU A 468 -1.20 -22.78 -24.41
CA GLU A 468 -0.36 -23.13 -25.56
C GLU A 468 -0.79 -22.45 -26.87
N GLN A 469 -2.09 -22.29 -27.15
CA GLN A 469 -2.55 -21.58 -28.36
C GLN A 469 -2.39 -20.04 -28.28
N LYS A 470 -2.50 -19.44 -27.08
CA LYS A 470 -2.21 -18.00 -26.89
C LYS A 470 -0.73 -17.66 -27.04
N ILE A 471 0.18 -18.64 -26.86
CA ILE A 471 1.61 -18.52 -27.16
C ILE A 471 1.89 -18.48 -28.68
N ALA A 472 1.04 -19.13 -29.49
CA ALA A 472 1.16 -19.11 -30.95
C ALA A 472 0.62 -17.80 -31.58
N LEU A 473 -0.51 -17.27 -31.10
CA LEU A 473 -1.13 -16.05 -31.63
C LEU A 473 -0.47 -14.74 -31.15
N ARG A 474 0.26 -14.76 -30.02
CA ARG A 474 1.10 -13.63 -29.57
C ARG A 474 2.33 -13.41 -30.46
N LYS A 475 2.89 -14.47 -31.04
CA LYS A 475 4.05 -14.37 -31.95
C LYS A 475 3.76 -13.64 -33.27
N GLU A 476 2.49 -13.60 -33.71
CA GLU A 476 2.11 -13.05 -35.02
C GLU A 476 1.69 -11.56 -34.96
N ARG A 477 1.23 -11.07 -33.79
CA ARG A 477 0.82 -9.66 -33.61
C ARG A 477 1.92 -8.73 -33.07
N GLU A 478 3.03 -9.29 -32.59
CA GLU A 478 4.21 -8.53 -32.12
C GLU A 478 5.03 -7.90 -33.28
N ILE A 479 4.87 -8.40 -34.52
CA ILE A 479 5.73 -8.00 -35.66
C ILE A 479 5.32 -6.65 -36.28
N ASN A 480 4.07 -6.20 -36.15
CA ASN A 480 3.58 -5.01 -36.87
C ASN A 480 3.38 -3.75 -36.01
N ARG A 481 3.78 -3.75 -34.73
CA ARG A 481 3.64 -2.57 -33.86
C ARG A 481 4.98 -2.08 -33.30
N LEU A 482 6.06 -2.20 -34.08
CA LEU A 482 7.41 -1.81 -33.66
C LEU A 482 8.08 -0.71 -34.51
N THR A 483 7.31 0.14 -35.21
CA THR A 483 7.97 1.16 -36.06
C THR A 483 7.43 2.59 -36.04
N SER A 484 6.45 2.95 -35.20
CA SER A 484 5.95 4.35 -35.24
C SER A 484 5.20 4.83 -34.01
N VAL A 485 5.89 4.98 -32.85
CA VAL A 485 5.27 5.63 -31.67
C VAL A 485 6.17 6.67 -30.96
N HIS A 486 7.43 6.87 -31.33
CA HIS A 486 8.27 7.85 -30.60
C HIS A 486 7.90 9.32 -30.84
N VAL A 487 7.12 9.65 -31.87
CA VAL A 487 6.67 11.03 -32.15
C VAL A 487 5.22 11.31 -31.71
N ALA A 488 4.41 10.27 -31.42
CA ALA A 488 2.96 10.45 -31.23
C ALA A 488 2.54 10.86 -29.80
N ASN A 489 3.32 10.52 -28.77
CA ASN A 489 2.91 10.78 -27.37
C ASN A 489 3.11 12.24 -26.95
N LEU A 490 4.15 12.92 -27.45
CA LEU A 490 4.33 14.37 -27.20
C LEU A 490 3.22 15.19 -27.84
N THR A 491 2.78 14.84 -29.06
CA THR A 491 1.68 15.53 -29.75
C THR A 491 0.33 15.30 -29.07
N LYS A 492 0.13 14.14 -28.42
CA LYS A 492 -1.12 13.80 -27.72
C LYS A 492 -1.23 14.55 -26.39
N VAL A 493 -0.13 14.68 -25.64
CA VAL A 493 -0.08 15.46 -24.40
C VAL A 493 -0.24 16.96 -24.68
N ILE A 494 0.39 17.49 -25.73
CA ILE A 494 0.18 18.89 -26.16
C ILE A 494 -1.28 19.12 -26.57
N LYS A 495 -1.90 18.21 -27.33
CA LYS A 495 -3.33 18.31 -27.70
C LYS A 495 -4.30 18.17 -26.53
N THR A 496 -3.96 17.38 -25.51
CA THR A 496 -4.75 17.28 -24.28
C THR A 496 -4.66 18.58 -23.48
N HIS A 497 -3.45 19.14 -23.32
CA HIS A 497 -3.29 20.44 -22.65
C HIS A 497 -3.93 21.59 -23.44
N GLU A 498 -3.87 21.57 -24.78
CA GLU A 498 -4.61 22.52 -25.62
C GLU A 498 -6.13 22.39 -25.45
N ARG A 499 -6.68 21.17 -25.35
CA ARG A 499 -8.10 20.92 -25.06
C ARG A 499 -8.51 21.35 -23.65
N ASP A 500 -7.66 21.12 -22.65
CA ASP A 500 -7.95 21.51 -21.27
C ASP A 500 -7.92 23.04 -21.13
N ILE A 501 -7.00 23.71 -21.82
CA ILE A 501 -6.98 25.18 -21.93
C ILE A 501 -8.25 25.69 -22.64
N ASP A 502 -8.69 25.03 -23.71
CA ASP A 502 -9.91 25.41 -24.46
C ASP A 502 -11.20 25.18 -23.63
N THR A 503 -11.21 24.14 -22.79
CA THR A 503 -12.31 23.85 -21.85
C THR A 503 -12.36 24.87 -20.72
N LEU A 504 -11.21 25.22 -20.15
CA LEU A 504 -11.09 26.29 -19.13
C LEU A 504 -11.45 27.68 -19.69
N ILE A 505 -11.18 27.94 -20.97
CA ILE A 505 -11.62 29.17 -21.65
C ILE A 505 -13.15 29.19 -21.81
N LYS A 506 -13.77 28.06 -22.20
CA LYS A 506 -15.24 27.96 -22.32
C LYS A 506 -15.96 28.06 -20.98
N GLU A 507 -15.44 27.46 -19.92
CA GLU A 507 -16.00 27.58 -18.57
C GLU A 507 -15.90 29.02 -18.06
N ARG A 508 -14.75 29.70 -18.30
CA ARG A 508 -14.58 31.11 -17.96
C ARG A 508 -15.55 32.03 -18.74
N GLU A 509 -15.81 31.75 -20.02
CA GLU A 509 -16.79 32.47 -20.83
C GLU A 509 -18.23 32.23 -20.34
N TYR A 510 -18.56 31.00 -19.93
CA TYR A 510 -19.85 30.63 -19.35
C TYR A 510 -20.10 31.33 -18.00
N TYR A 511 -19.09 31.39 -17.12
CA TYR A 511 -19.14 32.15 -15.87
C TYR A 511 -19.30 33.67 -16.11
N LYS A 512 -18.62 34.23 -17.12
CA LYS A 512 -18.79 35.63 -17.55
C LYS A 512 -20.21 35.94 -18.04
N ALA A 513 -20.84 35.01 -18.75
CA ALA A 513 -22.21 35.18 -19.25
C ALA A 513 -23.24 35.21 -18.10
N HIS A 514 -23.07 34.36 -17.09
CA HIS A 514 -24.02 34.15 -15.98
C HIS A 514 -23.74 34.97 -14.70
N MET A 515 -22.70 35.80 -14.68
CA MET A 515 -22.47 36.73 -13.57
C MET A 515 -23.56 37.82 -13.49
N GLY A 516 -24.08 38.05 -12.27
CA GLY A 516 -24.98 39.16 -11.95
C GLY A 516 -24.31 40.53 -12.15
N TRP A 517 -25.11 41.61 -12.20
CA TRP A 517 -24.63 42.96 -12.53
C TRP A 517 -23.47 43.45 -11.64
N THR A 518 -23.49 43.14 -10.35
CA THR A 518 -22.39 43.43 -9.40
C THR A 518 -21.13 42.61 -9.66
N GLY A 519 -21.28 41.35 -10.10
CA GLY A 519 -20.18 40.47 -10.52
C GLY A 519 -19.52 40.97 -11.81
N LYS A 520 -20.31 41.36 -12.81
CA LYS A 520 -19.82 41.94 -14.08
C LYS A 520 -19.07 43.26 -13.89
N VAL A 521 -19.51 44.09 -12.93
CA VAL A 521 -18.80 45.34 -12.54
C VAL A 521 -17.48 45.02 -11.82
N SER A 522 -17.51 44.12 -10.84
CA SER A 522 -16.30 43.68 -10.11
C SER A 522 -15.27 43.06 -11.04
N GLU A 523 -15.71 42.21 -11.96
CA GLU A 523 -14.85 41.56 -12.95
C GLU A 523 -14.34 42.55 -14.00
N SER A 524 -15.16 43.51 -14.46
CA SER A 524 -14.68 44.58 -15.35
C SER A 524 -13.64 45.48 -14.67
N ILE A 525 -13.81 45.75 -13.37
CA ILE A 525 -12.83 46.48 -12.56
C ILE A 525 -11.57 45.62 -12.37
N ASN A 526 -11.70 44.32 -12.11
CA ASN A 526 -10.57 43.41 -11.94
C ASN A 526 -9.83 43.13 -13.26
N ASP A 527 -10.52 43.07 -14.39
CA ASP A 527 -9.98 42.97 -15.75
C ASP A 527 -9.29 44.27 -16.16
N ALA A 528 -9.88 45.43 -15.84
CA ALA A 528 -9.24 46.74 -16.04
C ALA A 528 -7.99 46.91 -15.15
N TYR A 529 -8.08 46.46 -13.89
CA TYR A 529 -6.97 46.43 -12.93
C TYR A 529 -5.87 45.47 -13.40
N THR A 530 -6.22 44.28 -13.88
CA THR A 530 -5.27 43.27 -14.36
C THR A 530 -4.66 43.65 -15.71
N ARG A 531 -5.40 44.30 -16.62
CA ARG A 531 -4.83 44.90 -17.85
C ARG A 531 -3.85 46.02 -17.54
N ARG A 532 -4.15 46.85 -16.54
CA ARG A 532 -3.27 47.98 -16.15
C ARG A 532 -2.10 47.53 -15.27
N PHE A 533 -2.28 46.46 -14.51
CA PHE A 533 -1.32 45.86 -13.58
C PHE A 533 -1.41 44.31 -13.65
N PRO A 534 -0.70 43.66 -14.60
CA PRO A 534 -0.73 42.20 -14.77
C PRO A 534 -0.33 41.44 -13.50
N VAL A 535 -0.91 40.25 -13.29
CA VAL A 535 -0.52 39.33 -12.20
C VAL A 535 0.99 39.05 -12.31
N GLY A 536 1.72 39.17 -11.21
CA GLY A 536 3.18 39.06 -11.19
C GLY A 536 3.96 40.32 -11.60
N SER A 537 3.31 41.37 -12.12
CA SER A 537 4.02 42.61 -12.51
C SER A 537 4.52 43.42 -11.31
N ARG A 538 5.70 44.04 -11.45
CA ARG A 538 6.31 44.91 -10.44
C ARG A 538 5.38 46.01 -9.94
N LYS A 539 4.59 46.62 -10.84
CA LYS A 539 3.61 47.68 -10.49
C LYS A 539 2.42 47.15 -9.67
N ARG A 540 1.92 45.94 -9.97
CA ARG A 540 0.85 45.29 -9.19
C ARG A 540 1.34 44.95 -7.78
N LYS A 541 2.57 44.45 -7.67
CA LYS A 541 3.22 44.14 -6.40
C LYS A 541 3.39 45.39 -5.54
N LEU A 542 3.86 46.50 -6.14
CA LEU A 542 3.96 47.80 -5.47
C LEU A 542 2.60 48.28 -4.93
N LEU A 543 1.52 48.17 -5.74
CA LEU A 543 0.16 48.52 -5.30
C LEU A 543 -0.34 47.64 -4.15
N SER A 544 0.03 46.35 -4.14
CA SER A 544 -0.27 45.46 -3.02
C SER A 544 0.40 45.94 -1.73
N TYR A 545 1.69 46.29 -1.77
CA TYR A 545 2.40 46.85 -0.61
C TYR A 545 1.78 48.15 -0.13
N VAL A 546 1.37 49.05 -1.05
CA VAL A 546 0.65 50.29 -0.70
C VAL A 546 -0.67 49.97 -0.01
N GLY A 547 -1.48 49.07 -0.56
CA GLY A 547 -2.76 48.65 0.03
C GLY A 547 -2.59 48.01 1.40
N GLN A 548 -1.61 47.12 1.56
CA GLN A 548 -1.28 46.49 2.85
C GLN A 548 -0.78 47.52 3.88
N THR A 549 -0.05 48.56 3.45
CA THR A 549 0.40 49.63 4.33
C THR A 549 -0.76 50.47 4.85
N PHE A 550 -1.78 50.71 4.03
CA PHE A 550 -3.01 51.38 4.49
C PHE A 550 -3.85 50.50 5.40
N ALA A 551 -3.98 49.20 5.12
CA ALA A 551 -4.78 48.27 5.92
C ALA A 551 -4.12 47.89 7.26
N HIS A 552 -2.79 47.81 7.29
CA HIS A 552 -2.00 47.33 8.43
C HIS A 552 -0.76 48.22 8.69
N PRO A 553 -0.93 49.51 9.03
CA PRO A 553 0.17 50.47 9.12
C PRO A 553 1.21 50.10 10.18
N ILE A 554 0.79 49.58 11.33
CA ILE A 554 1.69 49.17 12.43
C ILE A 554 2.61 48.02 11.99
N LYS A 555 2.12 47.09 11.16
CA LYS A 555 2.89 45.96 10.65
C LYS A 555 3.83 46.36 9.50
N MET A 556 3.37 47.26 8.63
CA MET A 556 4.07 47.60 7.39
C MET A 556 5.07 48.76 7.53
N LEU A 557 4.86 49.72 8.43
CA LEU A 557 5.77 50.85 8.63
C LEU A 557 7.21 50.40 8.96
N PRO A 558 7.45 49.45 9.90
CA PRO A 558 8.79 48.93 10.15
C PRO A 558 9.47 48.38 8.89
N MET A 559 8.70 47.76 7.98
CA MET A 559 9.25 47.14 6.76
C MET A 559 9.94 48.15 5.82
N PHE A 560 9.57 49.43 5.85
CA PHE A 560 10.19 50.46 4.99
C PHE A 560 11.41 51.15 5.64
N PHE A 561 11.53 51.08 6.97
CA PHE A 561 12.53 51.84 7.72
C PHE A 561 13.63 50.97 8.32
N THR A 562 13.36 49.71 8.66
CA THR A 562 14.38 48.77 9.15
C THR A 562 15.15 48.14 7.98
N GLU A 563 16.41 47.81 8.19
CA GLU A 563 17.23 47.13 7.17
C GLU A 563 16.69 45.73 6.86
N GLU A 564 16.21 45.01 7.87
CA GLU A 564 15.54 43.71 7.73
C GLU A 564 14.26 43.82 6.90
N GLY A 565 13.43 44.83 7.17
CA GLY A 565 12.23 45.12 6.41
C GLY A 565 12.49 45.41 4.93
N LYS A 566 13.49 46.27 4.66
CA LYS A 566 13.89 46.60 3.29
C LYS A 566 14.46 45.37 2.57
N ASN A 567 15.18 44.51 3.28
CA ASN A 567 15.68 43.25 2.74
C ASN A 567 14.53 42.30 2.37
N LEU A 568 13.52 42.13 3.23
CA LEU A 568 12.33 41.33 2.95
C LEU A 568 11.58 41.84 1.71
N ILE A 569 11.35 43.16 1.61
CA ILE A 569 10.73 43.76 0.42
C ILE A 569 11.59 43.49 -0.82
N ARG A 570 12.91 43.75 -0.75
CA ARG A 570 13.82 43.52 -1.88
C ARG A 570 13.82 42.06 -2.33
N GLY A 571 13.89 41.12 -1.39
CA GLY A 571 13.89 39.69 -1.68
C GLY A 571 12.55 39.20 -2.23
N ASP A 572 11.41 39.70 -1.72
CA ASP A 572 10.12 39.41 -2.32
C ASP A 572 10.05 39.87 -3.79
N PHE A 573 10.55 41.07 -4.09
CA PHE A 573 10.56 41.59 -5.47
C PHE A 573 11.52 40.85 -6.42
N ASN A 574 12.67 40.39 -5.93
CA ASN A 574 13.73 39.80 -6.76
C ASN A 574 13.70 38.27 -6.82
N ILE A 575 13.16 37.63 -5.78
CA ILE A 575 13.02 36.18 -5.66
C ILE A 575 11.52 35.87 -5.79
N GLY A 576 10.75 36.11 -4.74
CA GLY A 576 9.31 35.90 -4.78
C GLY A 576 8.72 35.82 -3.39
N ALA A 577 7.42 35.49 -3.33
CA ALA A 577 6.67 35.46 -2.08
C ALA A 577 7.29 34.52 -1.03
N PHE A 578 7.94 33.44 -1.45
CA PHE A 578 8.63 32.49 -0.57
C PHE A 578 9.75 33.14 0.26
N TYR A 579 10.44 34.16 -0.27
CA TYR A 579 11.44 34.92 0.51
C TYR A 579 10.81 35.73 1.65
N SER A 580 9.59 36.22 1.47
CA SER A 580 8.88 36.99 2.52
C SER A 580 8.60 36.16 3.78
N GLU A 581 8.56 34.82 3.64
CA GLU A 581 8.29 33.89 4.73
C GLU A 581 9.57 33.52 5.51
N TYR A 582 10.66 33.23 4.79
CA TYR A 582 11.90 32.71 5.39
C TYR A 582 12.99 33.77 5.61
N GLY A 583 12.90 34.91 4.93
CA GLY A 583 13.86 36.00 5.05
C GLY A 583 15.26 35.65 4.57
N LYS A 584 16.29 36.21 5.19
CA LYS A 584 17.68 35.93 4.80
C LYS A 584 18.15 34.63 5.48
N VAL A 585 18.64 33.67 4.71
CA VAL A 585 19.14 32.39 5.26
C VAL A 585 20.60 32.52 5.70
N SER A 586 20.98 32.00 6.86
CA SER A 586 22.37 31.99 7.33
C SER A 586 22.83 30.59 7.68
N PHE A 587 23.93 30.16 7.09
CA PHE A 587 24.58 28.87 7.38
C PHE A 587 25.64 29.02 8.47
N GLU A 588 25.89 27.96 9.24
CA GLU A 588 26.98 27.86 10.20
C GLU A 588 28.34 27.86 9.47
N LYS A 589 29.38 28.39 10.12
CA LYS A 589 30.75 28.34 9.58
C LYS A 589 31.54 27.23 10.25
N THR A 590 32.26 26.45 9.44
CA THR A 590 33.26 25.50 9.91
C THR A 590 34.52 25.59 9.04
N ASP A 591 35.69 25.52 9.69
CA ASP A 591 36.98 25.46 9.00
C ASP A 591 37.27 24.05 8.47
N LYS A 592 36.56 23.03 8.97
CA LYS A 592 36.69 21.62 8.60
C LYS A 592 35.30 21.02 8.31
N PRO A 593 34.66 21.39 7.19
CA PRO A 593 33.43 20.73 6.78
C PRO A 593 33.71 19.24 6.52
N LEU A 594 32.76 18.38 6.87
CA LEU A 594 32.77 16.97 6.48
C LEU A 594 32.35 16.85 5.01
N VAL A 595 31.30 17.58 4.62
CA VAL A 595 30.77 17.61 3.25
C VAL A 595 30.83 19.01 2.64
N SER A 596 31.31 19.13 1.41
CA SER A 596 31.17 20.34 0.59
C SER A 596 30.02 20.15 -0.40
N ILE A 597 28.90 20.85 -0.19
CA ILE A 597 27.74 20.84 -1.07
C ILE A 597 27.97 21.84 -2.20
N VAL A 598 28.15 21.36 -3.42
CA VAL A 598 28.36 22.16 -4.63
C VAL A 598 27.04 22.27 -5.38
N ILE A 599 26.54 23.50 -5.52
CA ILE A 599 25.27 23.80 -6.20
C ILE A 599 25.56 24.57 -7.49
N PRO A 600 25.50 23.92 -8.67
CA PRO A 600 25.62 24.59 -9.95
C PRO A 600 24.39 25.45 -10.25
N CYS A 601 24.62 26.70 -10.62
CA CYS A 601 23.59 27.70 -10.88
C CYS A 601 23.82 28.43 -12.19
N TYR A 602 22.75 28.59 -12.96
CA TYR A 602 22.65 29.55 -14.07
C TYR A 602 21.26 30.18 -14.05
N ASN A 603 21.14 31.35 -13.42
CA ASN A 603 19.88 32.02 -13.09
C ASN A 603 18.98 31.19 -12.13
N GLN A 604 17.65 31.34 -12.24
CA GLN A 604 16.64 30.63 -11.44
C GLN A 604 16.81 30.80 -9.93
N ILE A 605 17.01 32.04 -9.47
CA ILE A 605 17.16 32.37 -8.04
C ILE A 605 16.06 31.77 -7.15
N ASN A 606 14.84 31.63 -7.66
CA ASN A 606 13.70 31.11 -6.89
C ASN A 606 13.87 29.65 -6.47
N TYR A 607 14.45 28.84 -7.34
CA TYR A 607 14.73 27.44 -7.07
C TYR A 607 15.97 27.32 -6.19
N THR A 608 17.04 28.06 -6.54
CA THR A 608 18.27 28.12 -5.75
C THR A 608 17.99 28.50 -4.29
N TYR A 609 17.16 29.52 -4.05
CA TYR A 609 16.79 29.95 -2.71
C TYR A 609 15.95 28.91 -1.97
N GLN A 610 15.01 28.23 -2.66
CA GLN A 610 14.24 27.13 -2.08
C GLN A 610 15.13 25.94 -1.69
N CYS A 611 16.11 25.60 -2.53
CA CYS A 611 17.12 24.58 -2.25
C CYS A 611 17.90 24.94 -0.98
N LEU A 612 18.43 26.17 -0.89
CA LEU A 612 19.15 26.66 0.29
C LEU A 612 18.31 26.62 1.58
N VAL A 613 17.05 27.03 1.52
CA VAL A 613 16.12 26.95 2.65
C VAL A 613 15.93 25.48 3.07
N SER A 614 15.72 24.57 2.13
CA SER A 614 15.54 23.14 2.45
C SER A 614 16.78 22.52 3.08
N ILE A 615 17.99 22.85 2.61
CA ILE A 615 19.25 22.38 3.22
C ILE A 615 19.32 22.85 4.68
N LYS A 616 19.00 24.12 4.94
CA LYS A 616 19.04 24.68 6.29
C LYS A 616 18.02 24.02 7.23
N GLN A 617 16.85 23.64 6.73
CA GLN A 617 15.77 23.07 7.53
C GLN A 617 15.97 21.58 7.82
N HIS A 618 16.50 20.82 6.86
CA HIS A 618 16.49 19.35 6.87
C HIS A 618 17.87 18.72 7.07
N THR A 619 18.88 19.52 7.42
CA THR A 619 20.24 19.04 7.69
C THR A 619 20.66 19.40 9.10
N ASP A 620 21.02 18.39 9.90
CA ASP A 620 21.59 18.58 11.23
C ASP A 620 23.09 18.90 11.10
N PHE A 621 23.45 20.17 11.29
CA PHE A 621 24.82 20.64 11.17
C PHE A 621 25.77 20.07 12.23
N ASP A 622 25.26 19.78 13.44
CA ASP A 622 26.09 19.27 14.53
C ASP A 622 26.50 17.82 14.26
N LYS A 623 25.59 17.04 13.67
CA LYS A 623 25.85 15.66 13.26
C LYS A 623 26.71 15.57 12.00
N THR A 624 26.36 16.36 10.97
CA THR A 624 27.06 16.35 9.67
C THR A 624 27.48 17.77 9.29
N PRO A 625 28.64 18.25 9.76
CA PRO A 625 29.10 19.60 9.43
C PRO A 625 29.34 19.77 7.93
N TYR A 626 28.78 20.81 7.31
CA TYR A 626 28.89 21.03 5.87
C TYR A 626 29.26 22.48 5.49
N GLU A 627 29.69 22.68 4.25
CA GLU A 627 29.74 23.99 3.62
C GLU A 627 28.93 24.00 2.32
N VAL A 628 28.42 25.18 1.94
CA VAL A 628 27.66 25.35 0.69
C VAL A 628 28.45 26.22 -0.28
N ILE A 629 28.73 25.67 -1.45
CA ILE A 629 29.46 26.30 -2.56
C ILE A 629 28.48 26.54 -3.70
N ILE A 630 28.20 27.81 -4.00
CA ILE A 630 27.44 28.20 -5.19
C ILE A 630 28.40 28.29 -6.38
N ALA A 631 28.26 27.37 -7.33
CA ALA A 631 28.98 27.37 -8.59
C ALA A 631 28.17 28.18 -9.62
N ASP A 632 28.41 29.48 -9.71
CA ASP A 632 27.63 30.41 -10.53
C ASP A 632 28.25 30.59 -11.92
N ASP A 633 27.58 30.03 -12.94
CA ASP A 633 28.02 30.08 -14.34
C ASP A 633 27.53 31.34 -15.05
N VAL A 634 27.96 32.50 -14.54
CA VAL A 634 27.62 33.85 -15.03
C VAL A 634 26.12 34.21 -15.03
N SER A 635 25.42 33.94 -13.92
CA SER A 635 24.01 34.33 -13.77
C SER A 635 23.77 35.83 -13.94
N THR A 636 22.62 36.17 -14.55
CA THR A 636 22.19 37.54 -14.85
C THR A 636 21.00 38.01 -14.02
N ASP A 637 20.29 37.07 -13.37
CA ASP A 637 19.21 37.37 -12.42
C ASP A 637 19.76 37.65 -11.01
N ALA A 638 18.88 37.61 -10.00
CA ALA A 638 19.26 37.88 -8.62
C ALA A 638 20.21 36.83 -8.01
N THR A 639 20.48 35.70 -8.67
CA THR A 639 21.55 34.76 -8.28
C THR A 639 22.92 35.43 -8.29
N ARG A 640 23.14 36.44 -9.15
CA ARG A 640 24.37 37.25 -9.12
C ARG A 640 24.58 37.93 -7.76
N GLU A 641 23.47 38.23 -7.09
CA GLU A 641 23.35 38.95 -5.84
C GLU A 641 23.05 38.02 -4.65
N ILE A 642 23.29 36.70 -4.78
CA ILE A 642 22.90 35.69 -3.76
C ILE A 642 23.37 36.02 -2.34
N GLY A 643 24.53 36.67 -2.17
CA GLY A 643 25.04 37.10 -0.86
C GLY A 643 24.17 38.14 -0.12
N PHE A 644 23.21 38.79 -0.80
CA PHE A 644 22.21 39.63 -0.13
C PHE A 644 21.07 38.81 0.49
N TYR A 645 20.90 37.56 0.08
CA TYR A 645 19.78 36.68 0.40
C TYR A 645 20.19 35.47 1.25
N ALA A 646 21.48 35.12 1.22
CA ALA A 646 22.05 34.07 2.05
C ALA A 646 23.47 34.44 2.54
N ASP A 647 23.75 34.15 3.81
CA ASP A 647 25.03 34.38 4.48
C ASP A 647 25.87 33.10 4.58
N ASN A 648 27.19 33.29 4.66
CA ASN A 648 28.19 32.23 4.89
C ASN A 648 28.28 31.18 3.78
N LEU A 649 27.89 31.56 2.56
CA LEU A 649 28.13 30.80 1.33
C LEU A 649 29.54 31.02 0.80
N VAL A 650 30.10 30.00 0.14
CA VAL A 650 31.26 30.14 -0.75
C VAL A 650 30.73 30.34 -2.17
N ILE A 651 31.12 31.42 -2.86
CA ILE A 651 30.63 31.73 -4.20
C ILE A 651 31.78 31.57 -5.20
N ALA A 652 31.71 30.53 -6.02
CA ALA A 652 32.63 30.29 -7.14
C ALA A 652 31.94 30.77 -8.42
N ARG A 653 32.32 31.96 -8.92
CA ARG A 653 31.69 32.57 -10.11
C ARG A 653 32.64 32.58 -11.29
N ASN A 654 32.15 32.12 -12.44
CA ASN A 654 32.92 32.08 -13.68
C ASN A 654 32.97 33.45 -14.36
N THR A 655 33.95 33.64 -15.24
CA THR A 655 34.06 34.85 -16.08
C THR A 655 33.29 34.73 -17.40
N GLU A 656 33.04 33.51 -17.86
CA GLU A 656 32.27 33.16 -19.05
C GLU A 656 31.37 31.95 -18.75
N ASN A 657 30.39 31.67 -19.61
CA ASN A 657 29.52 30.50 -19.45
C ASN A 657 30.28 29.25 -19.89
N MET A 658 30.60 28.39 -18.94
CA MET A 658 31.44 27.20 -19.13
C MET A 658 30.62 25.90 -19.22
N GLY A 659 29.31 25.96 -18.93
CA GLY A 659 28.43 24.79 -18.89
C GLY A 659 28.58 23.97 -17.60
N PHE A 660 27.71 22.96 -17.43
CA PHE A 660 27.57 22.22 -16.18
C PHE A 660 28.88 21.59 -15.67
N LEU A 661 29.50 20.73 -16.49
CA LEU A 661 30.69 19.98 -16.07
C LEU A 661 31.83 20.88 -15.60
N LYS A 662 32.18 21.87 -16.42
CA LYS A 662 33.33 22.74 -16.18
C LYS A 662 33.09 23.64 -14.97
N ASN A 663 31.87 24.13 -14.80
CA ASN A 663 31.46 24.89 -13.63
C ASN A 663 31.56 24.05 -12.35
N CYS A 664 31.06 22.80 -12.38
CA CYS A 664 31.19 21.86 -11.27
C CYS A 664 32.65 21.55 -10.93
N ASN A 665 33.50 21.27 -11.94
CA ASN A 665 34.93 20.99 -11.74
C ASN A 665 35.67 22.16 -11.08
N GLN A 666 35.39 23.39 -11.55
CA GLN A 666 36.00 24.59 -10.97
C GLN A 666 35.58 24.80 -9.51
N ALA A 667 34.29 24.64 -9.20
CA ALA A 667 33.79 24.80 -7.84
C ALA A 667 34.28 23.69 -6.90
N ALA A 668 34.35 22.45 -7.39
CA ALA A 668 34.88 21.31 -6.65
C ALA A 668 36.36 21.48 -6.28
N ALA A 669 37.14 22.25 -7.06
CA ALA A 669 38.54 22.56 -6.71
C ALA A 669 38.69 23.43 -5.44
N ILE A 670 37.62 24.10 -5.01
CA ILE A 670 37.58 24.95 -3.81
C ILE A 670 37.01 24.19 -2.60
N ALA A 671 36.39 23.02 -2.82
CA ALA A 671 35.80 22.19 -1.78
C ALA A 671 36.84 21.74 -0.73
N ARG A 672 36.50 21.91 0.55
CA ARG A 672 37.34 21.53 1.69
C ARG A 672 36.88 20.25 2.40
N GLY A 673 35.68 19.77 2.09
CA GLY A 673 35.08 18.59 2.67
C GLY A 673 35.86 17.31 2.37
N GLN A 674 35.72 16.33 3.25
CA GLN A 674 36.15 14.94 2.98
C GLN A 674 35.32 14.33 1.84
N TYR A 675 34.08 14.79 1.70
CA TYR A 675 33.17 14.41 0.61
C TYR A 675 32.72 15.64 -0.17
N ILE A 676 32.56 15.47 -1.49
CA ILE A 676 31.94 16.47 -2.38
C ILE A 676 30.55 15.96 -2.71
N PHE A 677 29.54 16.80 -2.47
CA PHE A 677 28.16 16.52 -2.83
C PHE A 677 27.69 17.48 -3.92
N PHE A 678 27.43 16.97 -5.13
CA PHE A 678 26.83 17.77 -6.19
C PHE A 678 25.31 17.72 -6.07
N LEU A 679 24.69 18.90 -5.93
CA LEU A 679 23.25 19.07 -5.77
C LEU A 679 22.73 20.10 -6.75
N ASN A 680 21.83 19.73 -7.65
CA ASN A 680 21.24 20.70 -8.56
C ASN A 680 20.43 21.78 -7.82
N ASN A 681 20.38 23.00 -8.38
CA ASN A 681 19.69 24.13 -7.75
C ASN A 681 18.15 24.04 -7.79
N ASP A 682 17.60 23.18 -8.65
CA ASP A 682 16.17 22.86 -8.80
C ASP A 682 15.76 21.64 -7.97
N THR A 683 16.27 21.54 -6.75
CA THR A 683 16.00 20.46 -5.79
C THR A 683 15.46 20.98 -4.45
N LYS A 684 14.79 20.10 -3.71
CA LYS A 684 14.48 20.24 -2.29
C LYS A 684 14.87 18.96 -1.57
N VAL A 685 15.68 19.10 -0.52
CA VAL A 685 16.13 17.97 0.30
C VAL A 685 15.13 17.69 1.43
N ASN A 686 15.04 16.44 1.88
CA ASN A 686 14.16 15.98 2.96
C ASN A 686 14.96 15.59 4.22
N ASP A 687 14.29 15.34 5.34
CA ASP A 687 14.95 14.96 6.59
C ASP A 687 15.85 13.72 6.44
N GLY A 688 17.04 13.75 7.07
CA GLY A 688 17.99 12.62 7.09
C GLY A 688 18.72 12.36 5.78
N TRP A 689 18.57 13.23 4.78
CA TRP A 689 19.11 13.00 3.44
C TRP A 689 20.64 12.93 3.40
N LEU A 690 21.33 13.82 4.10
CA LEU A 690 22.80 13.91 4.05
C LEU A 690 23.45 12.90 4.97
N ASP A 691 22.95 12.78 6.21
CA ASP A 691 23.47 11.86 7.21
C ASP A 691 23.46 10.41 6.71
N SER A 692 22.36 9.98 6.08
CA SER A 692 22.24 8.61 5.56
C SER A 692 23.21 8.30 4.42
N LEU A 693 23.65 9.31 3.67
CA LEU A 693 24.70 9.18 2.65
C LEU A 693 26.09 9.08 3.29
N VAL A 694 26.36 9.91 4.30
CA VAL A 694 27.64 9.91 5.04
C VAL A 694 27.82 8.60 5.80
N GLU A 695 26.81 8.18 6.56
CA GLU A 695 26.81 6.90 7.29
C GLU A 695 27.07 5.72 6.34
N LEU A 696 26.44 5.72 5.15
CA LEU A 696 26.63 4.66 4.17
C LEU A 696 28.04 4.67 3.57
N ILE A 697 28.54 5.82 3.11
CA ILE A 697 29.87 5.86 2.47
C ILE A 697 31.00 5.57 3.47
N GLU A 698 30.81 5.86 4.75
CA GLU A 698 31.75 5.56 5.84
C GLU A 698 31.67 4.10 6.32
N SER A 699 30.52 3.43 6.13
CA SER A 699 30.34 2.05 6.58
C SER A 699 31.20 1.02 5.83
N ASP A 700 31.61 1.33 4.60
CA ASP A 700 32.41 0.44 3.74
C ASP A 700 33.39 1.28 2.89
N ASP A 701 34.69 1.15 3.16
CA ASP A 701 35.74 1.86 2.42
C ASP A 701 35.84 1.48 0.94
N SER A 702 35.21 0.38 0.52
CA SER A 702 35.07 0.07 -0.90
C SER A 702 34.05 0.96 -1.61
N ILE A 703 33.19 1.69 -0.91
CA ILE A 703 32.23 2.64 -1.49
C ILE A 703 32.93 3.96 -1.83
N GLY A 704 32.96 4.29 -3.12
CA GLY A 704 33.57 5.53 -3.63
C GLY A 704 32.55 6.64 -3.89
N MET A 705 31.32 6.27 -4.24
CA MET A 705 30.25 7.20 -4.61
C MET A 705 28.90 6.70 -4.10
N VAL A 706 28.08 7.60 -3.58
CA VAL A 706 26.70 7.32 -3.13
C VAL A 706 25.70 8.32 -3.70
N GLY A 707 24.44 7.91 -3.82
CA GLY A 707 23.38 8.69 -4.45
C GLY A 707 22.03 8.62 -3.77
N SER A 708 21.26 9.70 -3.90
CA SER A 708 19.92 9.84 -3.35
C SER A 708 18.83 9.20 -4.22
N LYS A 709 17.70 8.89 -3.60
CA LYS A 709 16.41 8.63 -4.26
C LYS A 709 15.79 9.94 -4.72
N LEU A 710 15.52 10.02 -6.01
CA LEU A 710 14.91 11.20 -6.60
C LEU A 710 13.42 10.98 -6.78
N VAL A 711 12.62 11.95 -6.33
CA VAL A 711 11.17 11.98 -6.51
C VAL A 711 10.74 13.26 -7.21
N TYR A 712 9.66 13.16 -7.99
CA TYR A 712 9.01 14.33 -8.59
C TYR A 712 8.23 15.13 -7.53
N PRO A 713 7.95 16.42 -7.77
CA PRO A 713 7.13 17.22 -6.86
C PRO A 713 5.69 16.71 -6.66
N ASP A 714 5.22 15.83 -7.55
CA ASP A 714 3.92 15.16 -7.45
C ASP A 714 3.96 13.84 -6.65
N GLY A 715 5.12 13.47 -6.11
CA GLY A 715 5.33 12.29 -5.28
C GLY A 715 5.73 11.02 -6.05
N ARG A 716 5.74 11.02 -7.39
CA ARG A 716 6.17 9.84 -8.16
C ARG A 716 7.68 9.65 -8.16
N LEU A 717 8.15 8.41 -8.30
CA LEU A 717 9.57 8.10 -8.39
C LEU A 717 10.18 8.67 -9.68
N GLN A 718 11.33 9.34 -9.55
CA GLN A 718 12.11 9.79 -10.69
C GLN A 718 13.27 8.83 -10.96
N GLU A 719 13.99 8.43 -9.91
CA GLU A 719 15.14 7.51 -10.01
C GLU A 719 15.42 6.82 -8.67
N ALA A 720 15.62 5.49 -8.72
CA ALA A 720 16.09 4.67 -7.61
C ALA A 720 17.40 3.95 -7.98
N GLY A 721 18.36 4.73 -8.47
CA GLY A 721 19.56 4.26 -9.16
C GLY A 721 19.40 4.19 -10.68
N GLY A 722 20.52 4.30 -11.39
CA GLY A 722 20.57 4.19 -12.84
C GLY A 722 21.07 2.83 -13.32
N ILE A 723 20.52 2.34 -14.43
CA ILE A 723 20.98 1.15 -15.16
C ILE A 723 21.63 1.59 -16.47
N ILE A 724 22.82 1.06 -16.77
CA ILE A 724 23.46 1.20 -18.08
C ILE A 724 23.50 -0.17 -18.75
N TRP A 725 22.82 -0.25 -19.89
CA TRP A 725 22.80 -1.44 -20.72
C TRP A 725 24.09 -1.60 -21.53
N SER A 726 24.33 -2.82 -22.05
CA SER A 726 25.52 -3.13 -22.84
C SER A 726 25.63 -2.37 -24.16
N ASP A 727 24.51 -1.82 -24.65
CA ASP A 727 24.50 -0.91 -25.79
C ASP A 727 24.82 0.54 -25.39
N GLY A 728 25.13 0.83 -24.13
CA GLY A 728 25.40 2.16 -23.60
C GLY A 728 24.16 3.04 -23.44
N SER A 729 22.94 2.49 -23.51
CA SER A 729 21.72 3.23 -23.15
C SER A 729 21.51 3.25 -21.65
N GLY A 730 21.09 4.42 -21.13
CA GLY A 730 20.80 4.63 -19.72
C GLY A 730 19.31 4.58 -19.40
N TRP A 731 18.98 4.07 -18.22
CA TRP A 731 17.63 4.03 -17.68
C TRP A 731 17.62 4.47 -16.22
N ASN A 732 16.92 5.58 -15.94
CA ASN A 732 16.58 6.00 -14.58
C ASN A 732 15.57 5.00 -14.01
N TYR A 733 16.03 4.11 -13.14
CA TYR A 733 15.25 2.96 -12.70
C TYR A 733 14.04 3.40 -11.86
N GLY A 734 12.87 2.83 -12.15
CA GLY A 734 11.62 3.14 -11.48
C GLY A 734 10.94 4.46 -11.87
N ARG A 735 11.42 5.14 -12.93
CA ARG A 735 10.84 6.40 -13.40
C ARG A 735 9.31 6.31 -13.61
N LEU A 736 8.58 7.25 -13.01
CA LEU A 736 7.11 7.39 -12.97
C LEU A 736 6.35 6.31 -12.20
N GLN A 737 7.06 5.40 -11.52
CA GLN A 737 6.45 4.36 -10.69
C GLN A 737 6.22 4.86 -9.26
N ASP A 738 5.65 3.99 -8.43
CA ASP A 738 5.44 4.25 -7.02
C ASP A 738 6.78 4.15 -6.26
N PRO A 739 7.23 5.21 -5.57
CA PRO A 739 8.48 5.17 -4.82
C PRO A 739 8.46 4.20 -3.64
N ASP A 740 7.30 3.77 -3.15
CA ASP A 740 7.18 2.94 -1.94
C ASP A 740 7.28 1.43 -2.23
N GLU A 741 7.39 1.03 -3.51
CA GLU A 741 7.56 -0.37 -3.87
C GLU A 741 8.88 -0.97 -3.31
N PRO A 742 8.86 -2.24 -2.86
CA PRO A 742 10.02 -2.92 -2.25
C PRO A 742 11.34 -2.77 -3.00
N GLU A 743 11.29 -2.84 -4.34
CA GLU A 743 12.47 -2.84 -5.19
C GLU A 743 13.25 -1.51 -5.22
N TYR A 744 12.65 -0.44 -4.68
CA TYR A 744 13.22 0.91 -4.62
C TYR A 744 13.65 1.31 -3.21
N ASN A 745 13.52 0.43 -2.22
CA ASN A 745 13.64 0.78 -0.80
C ASN A 745 14.74 0.01 -0.04
N TYR A 746 15.75 -0.50 -0.73
CA TYR A 746 16.95 -1.10 -0.11
C TYR A 746 18.25 -0.52 -0.68
N VAL A 747 19.32 -0.55 0.12
CA VAL A 747 20.67 -0.13 -0.28
C VAL A 747 21.20 -1.10 -1.32
N LYS A 748 21.70 -0.60 -2.46
CA LYS A 748 22.19 -1.47 -3.54
C LYS A 748 23.25 -0.80 -4.38
N GLU A 749 24.16 -1.61 -4.91
CA GLU A 749 25.12 -1.16 -5.90
C GLU A 749 24.42 -0.90 -7.25
N VAL A 750 24.76 0.18 -7.95
CA VAL A 750 24.08 0.59 -9.20
C VAL A 750 25.09 1.00 -10.27
N ASP A 751 24.67 1.10 -11.53
CA ASP A 751 25.58 1.46 -12.61
C ASP A 751 26.01 2.93 -12.56
N TYR A 752 25.07 3.80 -12.24
CA TYR A 752 25.29 5.23 -12.03
C TYR A 752 24.19 5.83 -11.14
N ILE A 753 24.40 7.07 -10.72
CA ILE A 753 23.41 7.93 -10.07
C ILE A 753 23.36 9.23 -10.88
N SER A 754 22.18 9.80 -11.08
CA SER A 754 22.05 11.09 -11.75
C SER A 754 22.80 12.21 -11.02
N GLY A 755 23.51 13.05 -11.77
CA GLY A 755 24.25 14.22 -11.27
C GLY A 755 23.41 15.27 -10.53
N ALA A 756 22.09 15.07 -10.40
CA ALA A 756 21.22 15.91 -9.59
C ALA A 756 21.48 15.81 -8.08
N ALA A 757 21.98 14.66 -7.59
CA ALA A 757 22.24 14.41 -6.17
C ALA A 757 23.24 13.26 -5.96
N ILE A 758 24.54 13.56 -6.01
CA ILE A 758 25.62 12.57 -5.86
C ILE A 758 26.69 13.01 -4.87
N MET A 759 27.15 12.08 -4.05
CA MET A 759 28.29 12.26 -3.16
C MET A 759 29.47 11.39 -3.59
N ILE A 760 30.67 11.96 -3.61
CA ILE A 760 31.92 11.24 -3.90
C ILE A 760 32.99 11.62 -2.88
N ARG A 761 33.89 10.68 -2.57
CA ARG A 761 35.07 10.98 -1.74
C ARG A 761 35.98 11.99 -2.45
N THR A 762 36.42 13.01 -1.72
CA THR A 762 37.22 14.12 -2.29
C THR A 762 38.59 13.66 -2.79
N ASP A 763 39.20 12.66 -2.15
CA ASP A 763 40.45 12.04 -2.60
C ASP A 763 40.25 11.31 -3.94
N LEU A 764 39.21 10.48 -4.05
CA LEU A 764 38.85 9.77 -5.26
C LEU A 764 38.50 10.73 -6.41
N TRP A 765 37.75 11.80 -6.13
CA TRP A 765 37.46 12.85 -7.11
C TRP A 765 38.74 13.47 -7.71
N LYS A 766 39.74 13.73 -6.86
CA LYS A 766 41.04 14.27 -7.29
C LYS A 766 41.85 13.25 -8.10
N GLU A 767 41.78 11.97 -7.76
CA GLU A 767 42.42 10.89 -8.51
C GLU A 767 41.82 10.73 -9.91
N ILE A 768 40.48 10.77 -10.01
CA ILE A 768 39.75 10.71 -11.29
C ILE A 768 40.04 11.95 -12.15
N GLY A 769 40.18 13.12 -11.52
CA GLY A 769 40.39 14.40 -12.20
C GLY A 769 39.10 15.18 -12.50
N GLY A 770 37.99 14.80 -11.86
CA GLY A 770 36.68 15.43 -11.98
C GLY A 770 35.83 14.93 -13.16
N PHE A 771 34.78 15.68 -13.52
CA PHE A 771 33.95 15.35 -14.68
C PHE A 771 34.76 15.47 -15.97
N ASP A 772 34.63 14.48 -16.85
CA ASP A 772 35.38 14.41 -18.10
C ASP A 772 34.86 15.39 -19.15
N GLU A 773 35.69 16.37 -19.51
CA GLU A 773 35.31 17.44 -20.45
C GLU A 773 34.93 16.94 -21.85
N ARG A 774 35.20 15.68 -22.20
CA ARG A 774 34.70 15.05 -23.44
C ARG A 774 33.18 15.13 -23.57
N PHE A 775 32.46 15.16 -22.45
CA PHE A 775 31.00 15.20 -22.39
C PHE A 775 30.42 16.61 -22.26
N ALA A 776 31.25 17.66 -22.30
CA ALA A 776 30.76 19.03 -22.31
C ALA A 776 29.81 19.29 -23.50
N PRO A 777 28.71 20.06 -23.31
CA PRO A 777 28.36 20.81 -22.10
C PRO A 777 27.52 20.06 -21.05
N ALA A 778 26.89 18.92 -21.36
CA ALA A 778 26.05 18.11 -20.44
C ALA A 778 25.67 16.74 -21.04
N TYR A 779 25.06 15.88 -20.22
CA TYR A 779 24.66 14.48 -20.44
C TYR A 779 25.81 13.47 -20.55
N TYR A 780 25.66 12.33 -19.85
CA TYR A 780 26.63 11.23 -19.66
C TYR A 780 27.84 11.52 -18.75
N GLU A 781 27.98 12.73 -18.22
CA GLU A 781 29.05 13.10 -17.28
C GLU A 781 28.98 12.34 -15.95
N ASP A 782 27.77 12.14 -15.44
CA ASP A 782 27.47 11.43 -14.20
C ASP A 782 27.64 9.92 -14.38
N THR A 783 27.18 9.41 -15.52
CA THR A 783 27.39 8.01 -15.93
C THR A 783 28.87 7.70 -16.10
N ASP A 784 29.62 8.59 -16.76
CA ASP A 784 31.06 8.45 -16.95
C ASP A 784 31.82 8.47 -15.62
N LEU A 785 31.48 9.40 -14.73
CA LEU A 785 32.07 9.46 -13.39
C LEU A 785 31.84 8.15 -12.62
N ALA A 786 30.63 7.59 -12.68
CA ALA A 786 30.32 6.31 -12.04
C ALA A 786 31.20 5.16 -12.56
N PHE A 787 31.48 5.14 -13.87
CA PHE A 787 32.35 4.15 -14.48
C PHE A 787 33.83 4.37 -14.11
N GLU A 788 34.31 5.61 -14.00
CA GLU A 788 35.66 5.89 -13.50
C GLU A 788 35.83 5.48 -12.04
N VAL A 789 34.85 5.76 -11.17
CA VAL A 789 34.82 5.29 -9.77
C VAL A 789 35.00 3.78 -9.70
N ARG A 790 34.24 3.05 -10.54
CA ARG A 790 34.33 1.59 -10.63
C ARG A 790 35.66 1.09 -11.18
N LYS A 791 36.24 1.78 -12.16
CA LYS A 791 37.56 1.47 -12.70
C LYS A 791 38.66 1.63 -11.65
N HIS A 792 38.47 2.46 -10.65
CA HIS A 792 39.34 2.58 -9.46
C HIS A 792 39.05 1.51 -8.38
N GLY A 793 38.26 0.50 -8.69
CA GLY A 793 37.95 -0.61 -7.77
C GLY A 793 36.99 -0.21 -6.65
N LYS A 794 36.27 0.90 -6.79
CA LYS A 794 35.29 1.40 -5.82
C LYS A 794 33.86 1.14 -6.28
N LYS A 795 32.94 1.03 -5.33
CA LYS A 795 31.51 0.81 -5.56
C LYS A 795 30.75 2.12 -5.73
N VAL A 796 29.66 2.06 -6.48
CA VAL A 796 28.66 3.12 -6.63
C VAL A 796 27.35 2.63 -6.03
N VAL A 797 26.85 3.29 -4.99
CA VAL A 797 25.75 2.75 -4.16
C VAL A 797 24.58 3.72 -4.03
N PHE A 798 23.37 3.20 -4.19
CA PHE A 798 22.12 3.91 -3.99
C PHE A 798 21.65 3.86 -2.53
N GLN A 799 21.27 5.00 -1.96
CA GLN A 799 20.75 5.13 -0.59
C GLN A 799 19.27 5.56 -0.61
N PRO A 800 18.31 4.64 -0.39
CA PRO A 800 16.88 4.96 -0.44
C PRO A 800 16.40 5.90 0.67
N LYS A 801 17.08 5.96 1.83
CA LYS A 801 16.71 6.89 2.92
C LYS A 801 17.04 8.35 2.59
N SER A 802 17.93 8.58 1.63
CA SER A 802 18.25 9.91 1.16
C SER A 802 17.27 10.31 0.07
N VAL A 803 16.16 10.96 0.43
CA VAL A 803 15.11 11.35 -0.53
C VAL A 803 15.23 12.83 -0.89
N ILE A 804 15.28 13.13 -2.18
CA ILE A 804 15.35 14.48 -2.72
C ILE A 804 14.25 14.69 -3.76
N THR A 805 13.52 15.79 -3.62
CA THR A 805 12.52 16.21 -4.61
C THR A 805 13.21 17.06 -5.69
N HIS A 806 13.06 16.70 -6.96
CA HIS A 806 13.75 17.39 -8.06
C HIS A 806 12.75 17.87 -9.13
N PHE A 807 12.82 19.17 -9.45
CA PHE A 807 11.90 19.86 -10.35
C PHE A 807 12.40 19.79 -11.81
N GLU A 808 12.56 18.58 -12.35
CA GLU A 808 13.18 18.29 -13.66
C GLU A 808 12.70 19.20 -14.82
N GLY A 809 13.63 19.66 -15.65
CA GLY A 809 13.33 20.39 -16.89
C GLY A 809 13.26 21.93 -16.75
N ILE A 810 13.46 22.45 -15.55
CA ILE A 810 13.46 23.90 -15.25
C ILE A 810 14.80 24.56 -15.58
N SER A 811 15.90 23.85 -15.34
CA SER A 811 17.27 24.28 -15.67
C SER A 811 17.58 24.17 -17.16
N ASN A 812 16.97 23.22 -17.91
CA ASN A 812 17.40 22.86 -19.28
C ASN A 812 16.32 22.89 -20.39
N GLY A 813 15.06 23.23 -20.09
CA GLY A 813 13.99 23.36 -21.10
C GLY A 813 13.44 22.02 -21.66
N THR A 814 12.20 22.04 -22.16
CA THR A 814 11.43 20.83 -22.54
C THR A 814 11.31 20.56 -24.04
N ASP A 815 11.84 21.42 -24.91
CA ASP A 815 11.60 21.31 -26.36
C ASP A 815 12.56 20.32 -27.07
N THR A 816 12.00 19.34 -27.78
CA THR A 816 12.75 18.34 -28.55
C THR A 816 12.81 18.67 -30.05
N SER A 817 12.25 19.80 -30.46
CA SER A 817 12.02 20.13 -31.88
C SER A 817 13.11 20.99 -32.53
N ASP A 818 13.98 21.62 -31.74
CA ASP A 818 15.07 22.45 -32.26
C ASP A 818 16.42 21.72 -32.22
N THR A 819 17.09 21.69 -33.37
CA THR A 819 18.46 21.18 -33.60
C THR A 819 19.55 21.98 -32.86
N SER A 820 19.18 22.75 -31.83
CA SER A 820 20.04 23.66 -31.06
C SER A 820 19.95 23.50 -29.53
N GLY A 821 19.14 22.56 -29.01
CA GLY A 821 18.98 22.33 -27.56
C GLY A 821 20.00 21.35 -26.93
N LEU A 822 20.23 21.48 -25.61
CA LEU A 822 21.14 20.64 -24.81
C LEU A 822 20.88 19.12 -24.94
N LYS A 823 19.63 18.69 -25.18
CA LYS A 823 19.27 17.26 -25.32
C LYS A 823 19.88 16.56 -26.54
N HIS A 824 20.31 17.28 -27.58
CA HIS A 824 21.05 16.67 -28.69
C HIS A 824 22.37 16.03 -28.22
N TYR A 825 23.00 16.62 -27.20
CA TYR A 825 24.22 16.07 -26.61
C TYR A 825 24.00 14.70 -25.98
N GLN A 826 22.78 14.33 -25.59
CA GLN A 826 22.51 12.97 -25.09
C GLN A 826 22.85 11.89 -26.13
N VAL A 827 22.56 12.12 -27.42
CA VAL A 827 22.88 11.16 -28.50
C VAL A 827 24.37 11.20 -28.84
N VAL A 828 24.94 12.40 -28.94
CA VAL A 828 26.37 12.58 -29.27
C VAL A 828 27.27 12.00 -28.18
N ASN A 829 26.97 12.30 -26.92
CA ASN A 829 27.75 11.86 -25.77
C ASN A 829 27.53 10.38 -25.46
N GLN A 830 26.35 9.82 -25.75
CA GLN A 830 26.16 8.37 -25.71
C GLN A 830 27.19 7.66 -26.60
N GLN A 831 27.39 8.13 -27.84
CA GLN A 831 28.36 7.51 -28.74
C GLN A 831 29.79 7.60 -28.20
N LYS A 832 30.20 8.77 -27.68
CA LYS A 832 31.51 8.95 -27.02
C LYS A 832 31.67 8.02 -25.81
N PHE A 833 30.61 7.86 -25.02
CA PHE A 833 30.59 6.99 -23.85
C PHE A 833 30.76 5.53 -24.27
N LYS A 834 30.04 5.07 -25.30
CA LYS A 834 30.20 3.73 -25.88
C LYS A 834 31.63 3.47 -26.35
N GLU A 835 32.25 4.45 -27.01
CA GLU A 835 33.63 4.33 -27.49
C GLU A 835 34.65 4.26 -26.34
N LYS A 836 34.46 5.09 -25.30
CA LYS A 836 35.34 5.12 -24.12
C LYS A 836 35.27 3.82 -23.32
N TRP A 837 34.07 3.27 -23.11
CA TRP A 837 33.79 2.15 -22.21
C TRP A 837 33.42 0.85 -22.96
N ALA A 838 33.91 0.69 -24.20
CA ALA A 838 33.51 -0.40 -25.06
C ALA A 838 33.77 -1.79 -24.45
N GLU A 839 34.83 -1.97 -23.67
CA GLU A 839 35.14 -3.26 -23.03
C GLU A 839 34.29 -3.50 -21.78
N GLU A 840 34.08 -2.47 -20.96
CA GLU A 840 33.26 -2.53 -19.77
C GLU A 840 31.78 -2.75 -20.10
N LEU A 841 31.28 -2.13 -21.16
CA LEU A 841 29.90 -2.30 -21.63
C LEU A 841 29.59 -3.73 -22.08
N LYS A 842 30.57 -4.49 -22.57
CA LYS A 842 30.38 -5.91 -22.89
C LYS A 842 30.03 -6.76 -21.65
N GLN A 843 30.36 -6.27 -20.46
CA GLN A 843 30.08 -6.95 -19.20
C GLN A 843 28.72 -6.53 -18.60
N GLN A 844 28.05 -5.54 -19.17
CA GLN A 844 26.73 -5.08 -18.70
C GLN A 844 25.59 -5.95 -19.23
N SER A 845 24.43 -5.83 -18.58
CA SER A 845 23.21 -6.52 -19.02
C SER A 845 22.82 -6.11 -20.44
N VAL A 846 22.30 -7.06 -21.22
CA VAL A 846 21.82 -6.80 -22.58
C VAL A 846 20.45 -6.13 -22.52
N ASN A 847 20.27 -5.08 -23.32
CA ASN A 847 18.96 -4.51 -23.58
C ASN A 847 18.30 -5.27 -24.73
N ASP A 848 17.37 -6.16 -24.42
CA ASP A 848 16.58 -6.93 -25.39
C ASP A 848 15.24 -6.26 -25.74
N GLY A 849 15.05 -4.99 -25.32
CA GLY A 849 13.87 -4.17 -25.54
C GLY A 849 12.79 -4.31 -24.44
N SER A 850 12.79 -5.40 -23.66
CA SER A 850 11.98 -5.54 -22.45
C SER A 850 12.74 -6.29 -21.36
N PRO A 851 13.95 -5.83 -21.02
CA PRO A 851 14.84 -6.61 -20.18
C PRO A 851 14.28 -6.70 -18.77
N ASN A 852 14.29 -7.89 -18.17
CA ASN A 852 14.00 -8.03 -16.75
C ASN A 852 15.10 -7.29 -15.95
N PRO A 853 14.78 -6.20 -15.23
CA PRO A 853 15.79 -5.40 -14.55
C PRO A 853 16.33 -6.05 -13.28
N PHE A 854 15.80 -7.22 -12.86
CA PHE A 854 16.12 -7.86 -11.59
C PHE A 854 17.61 -7.92 -11.25
N ALA A 855 18.44 -8.40 -12.18
CA ALA A 855 19.89 -8.41 -12.01
C ALA A 855 20.54 -7.06 -12.34
N ALA A 856 20.04 -6.35 -13.35
CA ALA A 856 20.64 -5.11 -13.83
C ALA A 856 20.56 -3.96 -12.80
N ARG A 857 19.42 -3.84 -12.11
CA ARG A 857 19.11 -2.78 -11.13
C ARG A 857 20.02 -2.73 -9.91
N GLU A 858 20.79 -3.80 -9.71
CA GLU A 858 21.66 -3.95 -8.55
C GLU A 858 23.06 -4.47 -8.92
N ARG A 859 23.42 -4.49 -10.21
CA ARG A 859 24.70 -5.04 -10.71
C ARG A 859 24.94 -6.52 -10.32
N GLY A 860 23.88 -7.33 -10.39
CA GLY A 860 23.87 -8.73 -9.98
C GLY A 860 24.10 -9.75 -11.11
N GLN A 861 24.60 -9.35 -12.29
CA GLN A 861 24.72 -10.23 -13.47
C GLN A 861 25.59 -11.49 -13.22
N ASN A 862 26.56 -11.38 -12.30
CA ASN A 862 27.44 -12.48 -11.89
C ASN A 862 27.22 -12.90 -10.43
N SER A 863 26.17 -12.41 -9.78
CA SER A 863 25.86 -12.71 -8.38
C SER A 863 24.96 -13.93 -8.26
N LYS A 864 25.10 -14.65 -7.15
CA LYS A 864 24.14 -15.67 -6.76
C LYS A 864 23.05 -15.05 -5.90
N TYR A 865 21.82 -15.52 -6.07
CA TYR A 865 20.67 -15.03 -5.33
C TYR A 865 20.07 -16.10 -4.43
N ILE A 866 19.68 -15.68 -3.23
CA ILE A 866 18.95 -16.51 -2.28
C ILE A 866 17.62 -15.84 -1.91
N LEU A 867 16.53 -16.57 -2.05
CA LEU A 867 15.22 -16.20 -1.55
C LEU A 867 15.04 -16.82 -0.16
N VAL A 868 15.03 -15.99 0.88
CA VAL A 868 14.76 -16.42 2.25
C VAL A 868 13.29 -16.20 2.54
N VAL A 869 12.58 -17.22 3.01
CA VAL A 869 11.15 -17.14 3.34
C VAL A 869 10.94 -17.52 4.80
N ASP A 870 10.31 -16.66 5.58
CA ASP A 870 9.87 -16.96 6.95
C ASP A 870 8.46 -16.39 7.21
N HIS A 871 7.88 -16.63 8.39
CA HIS A 871 6.55 -16.14 8.76
C HIS A 871 6.48 -14.61 8.74
N TYR A 872 7.49 -13.94 9.31
CA TYR A 872 7.57 -12.47 9.41
C TYR A 872 9.03 -12.01 9.40
N VAL A 873 9.25 -10.69 9.28
CA VAL A 873 10.59 -10.10 9.27
C VAL A 873 11.34 -10.40 10.58
N PRO A 874 12.54 -10.99 10.58
CA PRO A 874 13.17 -11.52 11.78
C PRO A 874 13.37 -10.46 12.87
N THR A 875 12.69 -10.66 14.00
CA THR A 875 12.83 -9.83 15.19
C THR A 875 13.98 -10.34 16.06
N TRP A 876 15.23 -10.05 15.65
CA TRP A 876 16.46 -10.65 16.19
C TRP A 876 16.69 -10.42 17.70
N ASP A 877 15.96 -9.50 18.32
CA ASP A 877 16.02 -9.16 19.74
C ASP A 877 14.88 -9.79 20.57
N LYS A 878 13.92 -10.47 19.95
CA LYS A 878 12.74 -11.04 20.63
C LYS A 878 12.79 -12.55 20.82
N ASP A 879 13.34 -13.29 19.86
CA ASP A 879 13.44 -14.74 19.92
C ASP A 879 14.70 -15.30 19.25
N ALA A 880 15.10 -16.50 19.67
CA ALA A 880 16.33 -17.12 19.20
C ALA A 880 16.28 -17.57 17.74
N GLY A 881 15.08 -17.92 17.23
CA GLY A 881 14.90 -18.32 15.83
C GLY A 881 15.14 -17.13 14.90
N SER A 882 14.45 -16.02 15.14
CA SER A 882 14.64 -14.76 14.41
C SER A 882 16.09 -14.25 14.49
N LYS A 883 16.74 -14.38 15.65
CA LYS A 883 18.16 -14.02 15.80
C LYS A 883 19.05 -14.84 14.87
N LEU A 884 18.81 -16.15 14.80
CA LEU A 884 19.59 -17.05 13.97
C LEU A 884 19.36 -16.77 12.47
N ASP A 885 18.12 -16.54 12.05
CA ASP A 885 17.82 -16.19 10.65
C ASP A 885 18.50 -14.89 10.24
N TYR A 886 18.47 -13.88 11.10
CA TYR A 886 19.20 -12.63 10.90
C TYR A 886 20.71 -12.86 10.71
N GLN A 887 21.32 -13.67 11.59
CA GLN A 887 22.75 -14.01 11.50
C GLN A 887 23.09 -14.80 10.23
N TYR A 888 22.23 -15.71 9.79
CA TYR A 888 22.44 -16.48 8.57
C TYR A 888 22.25 -15.62 7.30
N MET A 889 21.32 -14.66 7.30
CA MET A 889 21.24 -13.67 6.21
C MET A 889 22.51 -12.81 6.11
N GLN A 890 23.06 -12.37 7.25
CA GLN A 890 24.36 -11.69 7.28
C GLN A 890 25.47 -12.58 6.73
N LEU A 891 25.49 -13.86 7.11
CA LEU A 891 26.44 -14.83 6.61
C LEU A 891 26.35 -14.97 5.08
N PHE A 892 25.15 -15.16 4.53
CA PHE A 892 24.92 -15.28 3.09
C PHE A 892 25.44 -14.06 2.32
N MET A 893 25.21 -12.85 2.85
CA MET A 893 25.77 -11.63 2.27
C MET A 893 27.31 -11.61 2.31
N LYS A 894 27.92 -11.98 3.45
CA LYS A 894 29.39 -12.02 3.61
C LYS A 894 30.06 -12.97 2.62
N VAL A 895 29.43 -14.10 2.30
CA VAL A 895 29.94 -15.07 1.31
C VAL A 895 29.56 -14.74 -0.13
N GLY A 896 28.88 -13.61 -0.38
CA GLY A 896 28.64 -13.05 -1.71
C GLY A 896 27.28 -13.35 -2.34
N TYR A 897 26.31 -13.85 -1.58
CA TYR A 897 24.93 -13.99 -2.04
C TYR A 897 24.15 -12.67 -1.89
N ARG A 898 23.27 -12.41 -2.87
CA ARG A 898 22.26 -11.36 -2.77
C ARG A 898 20.98 -11.94 -2.17
N VAL A 899 20.57 -11.41 -1.03
CA VAL A 899 19.43 -11.93 -0.28
C VAL A 899 18.17 -11.16 -0.66
N LYS A 900 17.12 -11.91 -0.99
CA LYS A 900 15.74 -11.42 -1.09
C LYS A 900 14.97 -12.06 0.06
N PHE A 901 14.31 -11.27 0.89
CA PHE A 901 13.59 -11.76 2.07
C PHE A 901 12.08 -11.63 1.87
N LEU A 902 11.33 -12.69 2.17
CA LEU A 902 9.88 -12.74 2.13
C LEU A 902 9.32 -13.14 3.50
N GLY A 903 8.59 -12.24 4.15
CA GLY A 903 7.70 -12.60 5.25
C GLY A 903 6.35 -13.06 4.68
N ASP A 904 5.87 -14.24 5.08
CA ASP A 904 4.57 -14.78 4.66
C ASP A 904 3.37 -13.92 5.10
N ASN A 905 3.58 -13.04 6.08
CA ASN A 905 2.62 -12.01 6.46
C ASN A 905 2.64 -10.76 5.55
N PHE A 906 3.61 -10.65 4.64
CA PHE A 906 3.85 -9.53 3.72
C PHE A 906 3.91 -8.16 4.42
N ALA A 907 4.26 -8.13 5.70
CA ALA A 907 4.23 -6.92 6.52
C ALA A 907 5.54 -6.13 6.42
N HIS A 908 5.42 -4.80 6.49
CA HIS A 908 6.55 -3.88 6.64
C HIS A 908 6.75 -3.56 8.12
N GLU A 909 7.46 -4.44 8.84
CA GLU A 909 7.65 -4.33 10.29
C GLU A 909 8.89 -3.51 10.66
N GLU A 910 8.69 -2.39 11.33
CA GLU A 910 9.77 -1.51 11.81
C GLU A 910 10.15 -1.81 13.27
N PRO A 911 11.45 -1.67 13.65
CA PRO A 911 12.58 -1.17 12.85
C PRO A 911 13.27 -2.23 11.95
N TYR A 912 12.78 -3.47 11.98
CA TYR A 912 13.47 -4.64 11.41
C TYR A 912 13.59 -4.59 9.89
N THR A 913 12.53 -4.16 9.19
CA THR A 913 12.50 -4.03 7.73
C THR A 913 13.53 -3.03 7.24
N SER A 914 13.51 -1.80 7.80
CA SER A 914 14.52 -0.79 7.52
C SER A 914 15.94 -1.27 7.80
N ALA A 915 16.18 -2.05 8.85
CA ALA A 915 17.51 -2.57 9.14
C ALA A 915 18.00 -3.55 8.05
N LEU A 916 17.16 -4.50 7.63
CA LEU A 916 17.50 -5.42 6.52
C LEU A 916 17.71 -4.66 5.21
N GLN A 917 16.86 -3.68 4.91
CA GLN A 917 16.99 -2.82 3.73
C GLN A 917 18.29 -2.02 3.71
N GLN A 918 18.73 -1.49 4.85
CA GLN A 918 20.01 -0.78 4.96
C GLN A 918 21.23 -1.70 4.87
N MET A 919 21.07 -2.98 5.22
CA MET A 919 22.09 -4.01 4.97
C MET A 919 22.18 -4.43 3.49
N GLY A 920 21.23 -4.00 2.66
CA GLY A 920 21.14 -4.32 1.25
C GLY A 920 20.28 -5.53 0.90
N ILE A 921 19.42 -5.96 1.83
CA ILE A 921 18.43 -7.02 1.62
C ILE A 921 17.13 -6.41 1.10
N GLU A 922 16.62 -6.92 -0.01
CA GLU A 922 15.30 -6.54 -0.50
C GLU A 922 14.23 -7.32 0.26
N VAL A 923 13.44 -6.63 1.07
CA VAL A 923 12.30 -7.20 1.80
C VAL A 923 11.06 -7.09 0.93
N LEU A 924 10.41 -8.20 0.62
CA LEU A 924 9.22 -8.30 -0.20
C LEU A 924 7.96 -8.16 0.68
N TYR A 925 7.27 -7.02 0.58
CA TYR A 925 6.10 -6.69 1.41
C TYR A 925 4.96 -6.05 0.59
N GLY A 926 3.77 -5.92 1.20
CA GLY A 926 2.61 -5.23 0.67
C GLY A 926 1.62 -6.11 -0.12
N ASN A 927 0.39 -5.62 -0.30
CA ASN A 927 -0.72 -6.36 -0.90
C ASN A 927 -0.47 -6.76 -2.38
N THR A 928 0.22 -5.90 -3.14
CA THR A 928 0.61 -6.20 -4.53
C THR A 928 1.56 -7.39 -4.57
N MET A 929 2.53 -7.45 -3.67
CA MET A 929 3.44 -8.59 -3.55
C MET A 929 2.70 -9.84 -3.08
N GLN A 930 1.79 -9.72 -2.11
CA GLN A 930 0.98 -10.84 -1.61
C GLN A 930 0.15 -11.50 -2.72
N SER A 931 -0.54 -10.70 -3.54
CA SER A 931 -1.35 -11.21 -4.65
C SER A 931 -0.51 -11.70 -5.84
N GLY A 932 0.75 -11.24 -5.97
CA GLY A 932 1.62 -11.48 -7.11
C GLY A 932 2.89 -12.30 -6.82
N ILE A 933 3.02 -12.94 -5.66
CA ILE A 933 4.29 -13.59 -5.25
C ILE A 933 4.73 -14.70 -6.21
N TRP A 934 3.77 -15.51 -6.70
CA TRP A 934 4.05 -16.57 -7.65
C TRP A 934 4.56 -16.01 -8.99
N ASP A 935 3.90 -14.96 -9.49
CA ASP A 935 4.34 -14.25 -10.70
C ASP A 935 5.71 -13.57 -10.52
N TRP A 936 6.03 -13.12 -9.31
CA TRP A 936 7.34 -12.57 -8.99
C TRP A 936 8.42 -13.67 -9.02
N ILE A 937 8.17 -14.83 -8.41
CA ILE A 937 9.08 -15.99 -8.46
C ILE A 937 9.26 -16.42 -9.92
N ASP A 938 8.18 -16.58 -10.68
CA ASP A 938 8.25 -17.02 -12.07
C ASP A 938 9.04 -16.07 -12.98
N ARG A 939 8.91 -14.76 -12.77
CA ARG A 939 9.69 -13.75 -13.51
C ARG A 939 11.18 -13.78 -13.17
N ASN A 940 11.53 -14.14 -11.92
CA ASN A 940 12.88 -14.00 -11.39
C ASN A 940 13.62 -15.33 -11.16
N LYS A 941 12.97 -16.49 -11.34
CA LYS A 941 13.52 -17.83 -11.05
C LYS A 941 14.81 -18.18 -11.75
N LYS A 942 15.10 -17.56 -12.90
CA LYS A 942 16.38 -17.75 -13.62
C LYS A 942 17.58 -17.16 -12.88
N PHE A 943 17.33 -16.18 -12.01
CA PHE A 943 18.37 -15.51 -11.23
C PHE A 943 18.51 -16.12 -9.83
N ILE A 944 17.40 -16.58 -9.24
CA ILE A 944 17.36 -17.18 -7.90
C ILE A 944 18.01 -18.57 -7.95
N ASN A 945 19.04 -18.79 -7.14
CA ASN A 945 19.75 -20.07 -7.09
C ASN A 945 19.23 -20.96 -5.97
N ILE A 946 18.87 -20.35 -4.82
CA ILE A 946 18.48 -21.06 -3.61
C ILE A 946 17.22 -20.43 -3.03
N ALA A 947 16.28 -21.27 -2.58
CA ALA A 947 15.19 -20.90 -1.69
C ALA A 947 15.47 -21.48 -0.30
N TYR A 948 15.69 -20.60 0.67
CA TYR A 948 15.91 -20.95 2.07
C TYR A 948 14.59 -20.77 2.83
N LEU A 949 13.89 -21.88 3.04
CA LEU A 949 12.54 -21.90 3.61
C LEU A 949 12.61 -22.20 5.11
N ASN A 950 12.08 -21.29 5.92
CA ASN A 950 12.06 -21.44 7.38
C ASN A 950 10.71 -21.97 7.84
N ARG A 951 10.73 -22.76 8.92
CA ARG A 951 9.57 -23.28 9.67
C ARG A 951 8.65 -24.22 8.86
N PRO A 952 8.15 -25.32 9.46
CA PRO A 952 7.41 -26.33 8.70
C PRO A 952 6.13 -25.81 8.06
N HIS A 953 5.34 -24.98 8.78
CA HIS A 953 4.07 -24.46 8.29
C HIS A 953 4.19 -23.36 7.23
N ILE A 954 5.34 -22.68 7.16
CA ILE A 954 5.61 -21.69 6.12
C ILE A 954 6.20 -22.40 4.92
N ALA A 955 7.27 -23.20 5.12
CA ALA A 955 7.90 -23.96 4.04
C ALA A 955 6.89 -24.81 3.25
N ALA A 956 5.93 -25.46 3.92
CA ALA A 956 4.87 -26.24 3.28
C ALA A 956 4.01 -25.45 2.28
N LYS A 957 3.87 -24.13 2.43
CA LYS A 957 3.11 -23.27 1.51
C LYS A 957 3.84 -23.00 0.19
N TYR A 958 5.18 -23.01 0.22
CA TYR A 958 6.01 -22.58 -0.91
C TYR A 958 6.74 -23.72 -1.60
N ILE A 959 7.10 -24.78 -0.87
CA ILE A 959 8.01 -25.82 -1.36
C ILE A 959 7.48 -26.54 -2.61
N ASP A 960 6.20 -26.87 -2.64
CA ASP A 960 5.59 -27.59 -3.77
C ASP A 960 5.65 -26.74 -5.04
N TYR A 961 5.25 -25.48 -4.94
CA TYR A 961 5.32 -24.57 -6.07
C TYR A 961 6.75 -24.38 -6.58
N ILE A 962 7.72 -24.17 -5.67
CA ILE A 962 9.12 -23.96 -6.05
C ILE A 962 9.70 -25.21 -6.72
N CYS A 963 9.48 -26.40 -6.16
CA CYS A 963 9.97 -27.64 -6.72
C CYS A 963 9.31 -27.99 -8.07
N ASP A 964 7.99 -27.74 -8.20
CA ASP A 964 7.24 -28.12 -9.40
C ASP A 964 7.45 -27.14 -10.58
N ASN A 965 7.79 -25.87 -10.30
CA ASN A 965 7.80 -24.80 -11.32
C ASN A 965 9.19 -24.19 -11.58
N THR A 966 10.20 -24.55 -10.79
CA THR A 966 11.53 -23.95 -10.85
C THR A 966 12.65 -24.97 -10.63
N ASP A 967 13.85 -24.65 -11.13
CA ASP A 967 15.07 -25.40 -10.83
C ASP A 967 15.80 -24.86 -9.58
N ILE A 968 15.12 -24.03 -8.77
CA ILE A 968 15.71 -23.44 -7.57
C ILE A 968 15.98 -24.54 -6.55
N LYS A 969 17.19 -24.57 -6.00
CA LYS A 969 17.56 -25.48 -4.93
C LYS A 969 16.85 -25.08 -3.64
N VAL A 970 16.20 -26.02 -2.98
CA VAL A 970 15.45 -25.76 -1.74
C VAL A 970 16.25 -26.25 -0.54
N ILE A 971 16.53 -25.33 0.38
CA ILE A 971 17.08 -25.63 1.70
C ILE A 971 16.01 -25.32 2.73
N TYR A 972 15.67 -26.28 3.56
CA TYR A 972 14.68 -26.13 4.62
C TYR A 972 15.36 -25.94 5.98
N PHE A 973 14.93 -24.96 6.76
CA PHE A 973 15.37 -24.76 8.14
C PHE A 973 14.20 -24.91 9.12
N GLY A 974 14.25 -25.95 9.96
CA GLY A 974 13.12 -26.32 10.81
C GLY A 974 12.99 -25.54 12.13
N HIS A 975 14.05 -24.85 12.58
CA HIS A 975 14.22 -24.25 13.92
C HIS A 975 14.13 -25.21 15.12
N ASP A 976 13.20 -26.14 15.12
CA ASP A 976 13.05 -27.23 16.06
C ASP A 976 12.21 -28.34 15.43
N LEU A 977 12.40 -29.58 15.89
CA LEU A 977 11.44 -30.66 15.59
C LEU A 977 10.20 -30.47 16.47
N HIS A 978 9.18 -29.79 15.94
CA HIS A 978 7.90 -29.53 16.60
C HIS A 978 7.22 -30.84 17.02
N SER A 979 7.25 -31.85 16.16
CA SER A 979 6.70 -33.18 16.48
C SER A 979 7.37 -33.81 17.70
N LEU A 980 8.71 -33.74 17.78
CA LEU A 980 9.47 -34.25 18.92
C LEU A 980 9.15 -33.46 20.21
N ARG A 981 9.02 -32.13 20.11
CA ARG A 981 8.67 -31.27 21.24
C ARG A 981 7.30 -31.63 21.81
N LEU A 982 6.29 -31.77 20.94
CA LEU A 982 4.93 -32.12 21.34
C LEU A 982 4.83 -33.57 21.85
N MET A 983 5.55 -34.52 21.25
CA MET A 983 5.57 -35.90 21.77
C MET A 983 6.14 -35.97 23.18
N ARG A 984 7.18 -35.19 23.51
CA ARG A 984 7.72 -35.10 24.88
C ARG A 984 6.75 -34.44 25.85
N GLU A 985 5.94 -33.48 25.39
CA GLU A 985 4.88 -32.87 26.19
C GLU A 985 3.77 -33.90 26.48
N TYR A 986 3.37 -34.68 25.47
CA TYR A 986 2.43 -35.80 25.63
C TYR A 986 2.91 -36.88 26.61
N GLU A 987 4.22 -37.18 26.63
CA GLU A 987 4.80 -38.10 27.62
C GLU A 987 4.64 -37.61 29.06
N ILE A 988 4.36 -36.32 29.28
CA ILE A 988 4.19 -35.70 30.59
C ILE A 988 2.72 -35.48 30.93
N ASP A 989 1.96 -34.85 30.03
CA ASP A 989 0.56 -34.46 30.29
C ASP A 989 -0.45 -35.58 29.98
N HIS A 990 -0.06 -36.52 29.10
CA HIS A 990 -0.91 -37.57 28.53
C HIS A 990 -2.20 -37.04 27.88
N ASP A 991 -2.19 -35.82 27.36
CA ASP A 991 -3.31 -35.24 26.59
C ASP A 991 -3.30 -35.78 25.16
N GLU A 992 -4.36 -36.51 24.80
CA GLU A 992 -4.52 -37.11 23.49
C GLU A 992 -4.47 -36.07 22.36
N LYS A 993 -4.90 -34.82 22.62
CA LYS A 993 -4.81 -33.74 21.65
C LYS A 993 -3.35 -33.39 21.32
N THR A 994 -2.46 -33.37 22.32
CA THR A 994 -1.03 -33.12 22.13
C THR A 994 -0.40 -34.23 21.27
N ARG A 995 -0.83 -35.49 21.43
CA ARG A 995 -0.40 -36.61 20.58
C ARG A 995 -0.87 -36.44 19.13
N GLU A 996 -2.14 -36.10 18.92
CA GLU A 996 -2.69 -35.85 17.58
C GLU A 996 -1.97 -34.68 16.87
N ASP A 997 -1.72 -33.58 17.60
CA ASP A 997 -0.97 -32.44 17.09
C ASP A 997 0.49 -32.83 16.75
N ALA A 998 1.14 -33.66 17.57
CA ALA A 998 2.48 -34.16 17.30
C ALA A 998 2.55 -35.02 16.02
N GLU A 999 1.58 -35.92 15.80
CA GLU A 999 1.46 -36.72 14.57
C GLU A 999 1.19 -35.85 13.34
N TYR A 1000 0.37 -34.80 13.48
CA TYR A 1000 0.14 -33.84 12.40
C TYR A 1000 1.44 -33.13 12.01
N TRP A 1001 2.16 -32.55 12.98
CA TRP A 1001 3.40 -31.84 12.72
C TRP A 1001 4.48 -32.75 12.17
N HIS A 1002 4.54 -34.00 12.63
CA HIS A 1002 5.47 -34.99 12.09
C HIS A 1002 5.27 -35.17 10.58
N ASN A 1003 4.02 -35.34 10.15
CA ASN A 1003 3.70 -35.47 8.73
C ASN A 1003 4.07 -34.23 7.91
N VAL A 1004 3.83 -33.02 8.45
CA VAL A 1004 4.21 -31.76 7.78
C VAL A 1004 5.73 -31.63 7.68
N GLU A 1005 6.45 -31.81 8.78
CA GLU A 1005 7.90 -31.69 8.86
C GLU A 1005 8.59 -32.66 7.91
N TYR A 1006 8.27 -33.96 7.99
CA TYR A 1006 8.86 -34.97 7.10
C TYR A 1006 8.40 -34.82 5.65
N GLY A 1007 7.20 -34.30 5.42
CA GLY A 1007 6.73 -33.96 4.08
C GLY A 1007 7.57 -32.86 3.42
N VAL A 1008 7.93 -31.81 4.16
CA VAL A 1008 8.82 -30.74 3.68
C VAL A 1008 10.26 -31.25 3.53
N MET A 1009 10.78 -31.95 4.54
CA MET A 1009 12.17 -32.45 4.53
C MET A 1009 12.47 -33.38 3.35
N ARG A 1010 11.53 -34.24 2.95
CA ARG A 1010 11.68 -35.15 1.80
C ARG A 1010 11.72 -34.43 0.45
N LYS A 1011 11.14 -33.23 0.38
CA LYS A 1011 11.09 -32.41 -0.84
C LYS A 1011 12.26 -31.44 -0.93
N ALA A 1012 12.88 -31.09 0.20
CA ALA A 1012 14.03 -30.21 0.27
C ALA A 1012 15.31 -30.94 -0.17
N ASP A 1013 16.23 -30.23 -0.83
CA ASP A 1013 17.54 -30.75 -1.23
C ASP A 1013 18.49 -30.90 -0.02
N ALA A 1014 18.27 -30.11 1.03
CA ALA A 1014 18.89 -30.23 2.34
C ALA A 1014 17.98 -29.67 3.44
N SER A 1015 18.06 -30.24 4.64
CA SER A 1015 17.31 -29.82 5.82
C SER A 1015 18.24 -29.49 6.99
N TYR A 1016 18.00 -28.37 7.66
CA TYR A 1016 18.80 -27.83 8.74
C TYR A 1016 18.01 -27.76 10.05
N PHE A 1017 18.69 -28.09 11.15
CA PHE A 1017 18.18 -27.94 12.51
C PHE A 1017 19.27 -27.37 13.42
N PRO A 1018 18.96 -26.63 14.50
CA PRO A 1018 19.98 -26.04 15.36
C PRO A 1018 20.87 -27.04 16.11
N SER A 1019 20.48 -28.32 16.19
CA SER A 1019 21.22 -29.35 16.90
C SER A 1019 21.49 -30.58 16.04
N GLU A 1020 22.67 -31.19 16.19
CA GLU A 1020 22.97 -32.49 15.56
C GLU A 1020 22.10 -33.60 16.15
N VAL A 1021 21.62 -33.47 17.39
CA VAL A 1021 20.71 -34.45 18.02
C VAL A 1021 19.40 -34.57 17.23
N GLU A 1022 18.85 -33.45 16.77
CA GLU A 1022 17.63 -33.44 15.96
C GLU A 1022 17.89 -34.06 14.58
N ALA A 1023 19.03 -33.71 13.97
CA ALA A 1023 19.45 -34.30 12.71
C ALA A 1023 19.64 -35.81 12.82
N GLU A 1024 20.23 -36.33 13.90
CA GLU A 1024 20.39 -37.76 14.15
C GLU A 1024 19.05 -38.49 14.32
N ILE A 1025 18.08 -37.87 15.01
CA ILE A 1025 16.73 -38.43 15.17
C ILE A 1025 16.08 -38.59 13.79
N VAL A 1026 16.10 -37.53 12.96
CA VAL A 1026 15.56 -37.58 11.59
C VAL A 1026 16.28 -38.61 10.75
N ARG A 1027 17.62 -38.65 10.80
CA ARG A 1027 18.45 -39.58 10.00
C ARG A 1027 18.24 -41.04 10.41
N LYS A 1028 17.94 -41.30 11.69
CA LYS A 1028 17.61 -42.64 12.19
C LYS A 1028 16.23 -43.10 11.74
N GLU A 1029 15.28 -42.19 11.68
CA GLU A 1029 13.90 -42.49 11.27
C GLU A 1029 13.77 -42.63 9.75
N ASP A 1030 14.37 -41.69 8.99
CA ASP A 1030 14.37 -41.67 7.54
C ASP A 1030 15.78 -41.36 7.00
N PRO A 1031 16.60 -42.38 6.71
CA PRO A 1031 17.97 -42.21 6.22
C PRO A 1031 18.07 -41.54 4.83
N THR A 1032 16.94 -41.37 4.12
CA THR A 1032 16.92 -40.75 2.79
C THR A 1032 16.94 -39.22 2.86
N ILE A 1033 16.59 -38.64 4.00
CA ILE A 1033 16.55 -37.19 4.19
C ILE A 1033 17.97 -36.67 4.43
N ASN A 1034 18.41 -35.73 3.59
CA ASN A 1034 19.66 -35.01 3.78
C ASN A 1034 19.49 -33.97 4.90
N VAL A 1035 19.82 -34.34 6.14
CA VAL A 1035 19.67 -33.51 7.33
C VAL A 1035 20.99 -33.24 8.04
N LYS A 1036 21.22 -31.99 8.46
CA LYS A 1036 22.41 -31.55 9.20
C LYS A 1036 22.04 -30.66 10.38
N GLY A 1037 22.75 -30.81 11.49
CA GLY A 1037 22.77 -29.79 12.52
C GLY A 1037 23.55 -28.57 12.03
N ILE A 1038 23.04 -27.36 12.18
CA ILE A 1038 23.76 -26.12 11.85
C ILE A 1038 24.34 -25.46 13.11
N THR A 1039 25.18 -24.44 12.95
CA THR A 1039 25.78 -23.74 14.08
C THR A 1039 24.80 -22.68 14.59
N ALA A 1040 24.26 -22.91 15.79
CA ALA A 1040 23.54 -21.86 16.52
C ALA A 1040 24.52 -20.90 17.20
N TYR A 1041 24.17 -19.61 17.28
CA TYR A 1041 24.99 -18.54 17.89
C TYR A 1041 26.28 -18.25 17.12
N VAL A 1042 26.17 -17.55 15.99
CA VAL A 1042 27.34 -17.12 15.22
C VAL A 1042 27.90 -15.81 15.80
N TYR A 1043 29.20 -15.77 16.06
CA TYR A 1043 29.91 -14.61 16.60
C TYR A 1043 30.89 -14.06 15.56
N ASP A 1044 30.68 -12.82 15.14
CA ASP A 1044 31.50 -12.17 14.11
C ASP A 1044 32.98 -12.05 14.51
N GLU A 1045 33.24 -11.75 15.77
CA GLU A 1045 34.58 -11.66 16.33
C GLU A 1045 34.66 -12.45 17.64
N PRO A 1046 35.75 -13.21 17.89
CA PRO A 1046 35.99 -13.80 19.19
C PRO A 1046 36.28 -12.72 20.25
N ALA A 1047 36.06 -13.00 21.53
CA ALA A 1047 36.39 -12.03 22.56
C ALA A 1047 37.89 -11.72 22.60
N VAL A 1048 38.20 -10.47 22.96
CA VAL A 1048 39.55 -10.05 23.31
C VAL A 1048 39.88 -10.65 24.68
N LEU A 1049 40.90 -11.52 24.71
CA LEU A 1049 41.36 -12.15 25.94
C LEU A 1049 42.04 -11.12 26.85
N ASP A 1050 41.79 -11.28 28.15
CA ASP A 1050 42.57 -10.60 29.19
C ASP A 1050 43.92 -11.29 29.35
N GLU A 1051 45.01 -10.53 29.44
CA GLU A 1051 46.37 -11.09 29.60
C GLU A 1051 46.70 -11.41 31.07
N ASP A 1052 45.89 -10.94 32.03
CA ASP A 1052 46.19 -11.06 33.47
C ASP A 1052 45.38 -12.16 34.21
N TYR A 1053 45.58 -13.41 33.81
CA TYR A 1053 44.91 -14.58 34.39
C TYR A 1053 45.21 -14.81 35.89
N ALA A 1054 46.29 -14.24 36.41
CA ALA A 1054 46.68 -14.41 37.81
C ALA A 1054 45.78 -13.62 38.78
N HIS A 1055 45.21 -12.50 38.33
CA HIS A 1055 44.33 -11.65 39.13
C HIS A 1055 42.86 -12.07 39.09
N LYS A 1056 42.49 -13.01 38.19
CA LYS A 1056 41.14 -13.59 38.17
C LYS A 1056 40.87 -14.37 39.47
N GLN A 1057 39.70 -14.14 40.08
CA GLN A 1057 39.30 -14.75 41.34
C GLN A 1057 37.80 -15.08 41.33
N GLY A 1058 37.41 -16.12 42.06
CA GLY A 1058 36.03 -16.56 42.19
C GLY A 1058 35.56 -17.49 41.07
N LEU A 1059 34.38 -18.05 41.30
CA LEU A 1059 33.64 -18.91 40.37
C LEU A 1059 32.45 -18.12 39.80
N LEU A 1060 32.09 -18.38 38.55
CA LEU A 1060 30.91 -17.79 37.92
C LEU A 1060 29.90 -18.86 37.49
N PHE A 1061 28.63 -18.66 37.86
CA PHE A 1061 27.49 -19.37 37.30
C PHE A 1061 26.58 -18.38 36.58
N VAL A 1062 26.22 -18.69 35.33
CA VAL A 1062 25.26 -17.91 34.54
C VAL A 1062 24.06 -18.78 34.20
N GLY A 1063 22.84 -18.29 34.46
CA GLY A 1063 21.62 -18.98 34.04
C GLY A 1063 20.33 -18.31 34.50
N GLY A 1064 19.36 -18.17 33.58
CA GLY A 1064 18.02 -17.71 33.92
C GLY A 1064 17.24 -18.76 34.73
N PHE A 1065 16.69 -18.36 35.87
CA PHE A 1065 16.05 -19.26 36.83
C PHE A 1065 14.57 -19.55 36.53
N GLY A 1066 14.04 -18.95 35.45
CA GLY A 1066 12.79 -19.41 34.84
C GLY A 1066 12.89 -20.78 34.17
N HIS A 1067 14.12 -21.31 33.98
CA HIS A 1067 14.37 -22.64 33.43
C HIS A 1067 14.75 -23.62 34.57
N PRO A 1068 13.94 -24.65 34.86
CA PRO A 1068 14.18 -25.58 35.98
C PRO A 1068 15.58 -26.22 36.04
N PRO A 1069 16.23 -26.61 34.92
CA PRO A 1069 17.57 -27.19 34.96
C PRO A 1069 18.65 -26.28 35.56
N ASN A 1070 18.52 -24.95 35.36
CA ASN A 1070 19.50 -24.00 35.89
C ASN A 1070 19.42 -23.91 37.42
N LYS A 1071 18.20 -23.86 37.96
CA LYS A 1071 17.96 -23.86 39.40
C LYS A 1071 18.47 -25.17 40.02
N ASP A 1072 18.12 -26.30 39.43
CA ASP A 1072 18.57 -27.62 39.89
C ASP A 1072 20.10 -27.74 39.92
N GLY A 1073 20.76 -27.35 38.83
CA GLY A 1073 22.22 -27.39 38.74
C GLY A 1073 22.91 -26.47 39.75
N LEU A 1074 22.40 -25.24 39.93
CA LEU A 1074 22.94 -24.31 40.93
C LEU A 1074 22.81 -24.86 42.35
N LEU A 1075 21.63 -25.36 42.73
CA LEU A 1075 21.40 -25.91 44.06
C LEU A 1075 22.24 -27.16 44.30
N TRP A 1076 22.36 -28.05 43.32
CA TRP A 1076 23.23 -29.21 43.41
C TRP A 1076 24.70 -28.79 43.61
N PHE A 1077 25.17 -27.80 42.84
CA PHE A 1077 26.53 -27.30 42.99
C PHE A 1077 26.78 -26.67 44.37
N VAL A 1078 25.89 -25.79 44.84
CA VAL A 1078 26.05 -25.07 46.11
C VAL A 1078 25.92 -26.00 47.32
N ASN A 1079 25.06 -27.01 47.26
CA ASN A 1079 24.81 -27.92 48.38
C ASN A 1079 25.80 -29.09 48.45
N ASN A 1080 26.26 -29.60 47.29
CA ASN A 1080 27.01 -30.85 47.25
C ASN A 1080 28.48 -30.67 46.81
N ILE A 1081 28.79 -29.68 45.97
CA ILE A 1081 30.10 -29.52 45.34
C ILE A 1081 30.90 -28.39 45.99
N LEU A 1082 30.30 -27.21 46.14
CA LEU A 1082 30.93 -26.03 46.73
C LEU A 1082 31.52 -26.28 48.14
N PRO A 1083 30.89 -27.06 49.05
CA PRO A 1083 31.50 -27.40 50.34
C PRO A 1083 32.81 -28.18 50.21
N LYS A 1084 32.92 -29.06 49.20
CA LYS A 1084 34.13 -29.84 48.92
C LYS A 1084 35.25 -28.94 48.39
N ILE A 1085 34.91 -27.96 47.56
CA ILE A 1085 35.85 -26.94 47.05
C ILE A 1085 36.34 -26.05 48.21
N LYS A 1086 35.43 -25.55 49.05
CA LYS A 1086 35.77 -24.72 50.22
C LYS A 1086 36.69 -25.39 51.23
N ALA A 1087 36.61 -26.71 51.36
CA ALA A 1087 37.51 -27.45 52.23
C ALA A 1087 38.99 -27.31 51.82
N GLN A 1088 39.27 -27.05 50.53
CA GLN A 1088 40.61 -26.84 50.00
C GLN A 1088 40.93 -25.37 49.70
N ILE A 1089 39.92 -24.57 49.34
CA ILE A 1089 40.05 -23.14 48.99
C ILE A 1089 39.05 -22.34 49.86
N PRO A 1090 39.42 -21.96 51.10
CA PRO A 1090 38.46 -21.41 52.06
C PRO A 1090 37.78 -20.10 51.64
N ASP A 1091 38.51 -19.24 50.91
CA ASP A 1091 38.08 -17.88 50.50
C ASP A 1091 37.38 -17.85 49.13
N ILE A 1092 37.03 -19.02 48.56
CA ILE A 1092 36.35 -19.09 47.26
C ILE A 1092 34.94 -18.49 47.35
N VAL A 1093 34.57 -17.68 46.36
CA VAL A 1093 33.24 -17.08 46.22
C VAL A 1093 32.64 -17.51 44.89
N LEU A 1094 31.37 -17.91 44.92
CA LEU A 1094 30.56 -18.17 43.72
C LEU A 1094 29.70 -16.95 43.40
N ASN A 1095 29.94 -16.30 42.26
CA ASN A 1095 29.09 -15.27 41.69
C ASN A 1095 28.01 -15.91 40.81
N VAL A 1096 26.76 -15.50 40.99
CA VAL A 1096 25.59 -16.07 40.30
C VAL A 1096 24.85 -14.94 39.57
N ALA A 1097 24.82 -15.00 38.24
CA ALA A 1097 24.12 -14.05 37.37
C ALA A 1097 22.96 -14.73 36.62
N GLY A 1098 21.78 -14.09 36.62
CA GLY A 1098 20.59 -14.64 35.97
C GLY A 1098 19.28 -13.95 36.35
N SER A 1099 18.35 -13.85 35.39
CA SER A 1099 17.01 -13.30 35.62
C SER A 1099 16.05 -14.31 36.27
N LYS A 1100 14.95 -13.81 36.83
CA LYS A 1100 13.83 -14.59 37.40
C LYS A 1100 14.23 -15.54 38.55
N ALA A 1101 15.20 -15.15 39.38
CA ALA A 1101 15.53 -15.88 40.61
C ALA A 1101 14.32 -15.90 41.55
N ASP A 1102 13.95 -17.10 42.02
CA ASP A 1102 12.89 -17.27 43.02
C ASP A 1102 13.43 -17.14 44.44
N GLU A 1103 12.55 -17.23 45.44
CA GLU A 1103 12.92 -17.09 46.86
C GLU A 1103 14.01 -18.08 47.29
N GLU A 1104 14.04 -19.29 46.72
CA GLU A 1104 15.03 -20.32 47.06
C GLU A 1104 16.42 -19.98 46.52
N VAL A 1105 16.51 -19.45 45.29
CA VAL A 1105 17.78 -18.98 44.72
C VAL A 1105 18.24 -17.70 45.42
N LEU A 1106 17.34 -16.76 45.70
CA LEU A 1106 17.68 -15.51 46.40
C LEU A 1106 18.15 -15.76 47.84
N ALA A 1107 17.62 -16.78 48.53
CA ALA A 1107 18.06 -17.18 49.87
C ALA A 1107 19.53 -17.62 49.91
N LEU A 1108 20.13 -18.03 48.77
CA LEU A 1108 21.55 -18.36 48.71
C LEU A 1108 22.46 -17.18 49.05
N ASN A 1109 21.98 -15.94 48.89
CA ASN A 1109 22.74 -14.73 49.22
C ASN A 1109 22.97 -14.55 50.75
N GLU A 1110 22.28 -15.33 51.59
CA GLU A 1110 22.56 -15.39 53.03
C GLU A 1110 23.88 -16.12 53.35
N ARG A 1111 24.42 -16.87 52.38
CA ARG A 1111 25.70 -17.56 52.51
C ARG A 1111 26.86 -16.62 52.17
N PRO A 1112 27.93 -16.57 52.98
CA PRO A 1112 29.06 -15.68 52.72
C PRO A 1112 29.92 -16.10 51.50
N ASP A 1113 29.75 -17.33 51.03
CA ASP A 1113 30.45 -17.93 49.88
C ASP A 1113 29.68 -17.87 48.56
N VAL A 1114 28.48 -17.31 48.55
CA VAL A 1114 27.65 -17.18 47.34
C VAL A 1114 27.13 -15.75 47.21
N ASN A 1115 27.32 -15.16 46.05
CA ASN A 1115 26.88 -13.81 45.72
C ASN A 1115 25.91 -13.86 44.54
N VAL A 1116 24.62 -13.68 44.83
CA VAL A 1116 23.54 -13.68 43.82
C VAL A 1116 23.33 -12.25 43.32
N LEU A 1117 23.80 -11.98 42.11
CA LEU A 1117 23.75 -10.66 41.47
C LEU A 1117 22.40 -10.38 40.81
N GLY A 1118 21.66 -11.41 40.42
CA GLY A 1118 20.41 -11.28 39.69
C GLY A 1118 20.62 -10.94 38.21
N PHE A 1119 19.71 -10.16 37.63
CA PHE A 1119 19.82 -9.70 36.24
C PHE A 1119 20.89 -8.61 36.12
N VAL A 1120 21.80 -8.76 35.16
CA VAL A 1120 22.91 -7.84 34.87
C VAL A 1120 22.87 -7.44 33.40
N SER A 1121 23.42 -6.26 33.10
CA SER A 1121 23.61 -5.79 31.71
C SER A 1121 24.65 -6.64 30.97
N ILE A 1122 24.69 -6.52 29.63
CA ILE A 1122 25.66 -7.24 28.78
C ILE A 1122 27.09 -6.84 29.14
N GLU A 1123 27.31 -5.55 29.39
CA GLU A 1123 28.62 -5.00 29.77
C GLU A 1123 29.08 -5.53 31.13
N GLU A 1124 28.17 -5.62 32.11
CA GLU A 1124 28.44 -6.21 33.42
C GLU A 1124 28.70 -7.72 33.32
N LEU A 1125 27.97 -8.42 32.46
CA LEU A 1125 28.16 -9.86 32.24
C LEU A 1125 29.53 -10.17 31.62
N ASP A 1126 29.94 -9.40 30.63
CA ASP A 1126 31.29 -9.47 30.05
C ASP A 1126 32.37 -9.21 31.10
N GLU A 1127 32.15 -8.22 31.98
CA GLU A 1127 33.07 -7.94 33.08
C GLU A 1127 33.15 -9.09 34.10
N LEU A 1128 32.02 -9.77 34.36
CA LEU A 1128 31.99 -10.96 35.21
C LEU A 1128 32.80 -12.11 34.60
N TYR A 1129 32.68 -12.37 33.29
CA TYR A 1129 33.50 -13.37 32.62
C TYR A 1129 34.99 -13.02 32.67
N ARG A 1130 35.35 -11.73 32.59
CA ARG A 1130 36.75 -11.29 32.72
C ARG A 1130 37.29 -11.48 34.14
N LYS A 1131 36.51 -11.13 35.18
CA LYS A 1131 36.95 -11.16 36.58
C LYS A 1131 37.03 -12.56 37.20
N ASN A 1132 36.11 -13.46 36.84
CA ASN A 1132 36.03 -14.78 37.45
C ASN A 1132 37.02 -15.77 36.84
N LYS A 1133 37.60 -16.64 37.68
CA LYS A 1133 38.68 -17.54 37.24
C LYS A 1133 38.15 -18.80 36.56
N VAL A 1134 37.04 -19.35 37.06
CA VAL A 1134 36.43 -20.58 36.53
C VAL A 1134 34.93 -20.37 36.38
N VAL A 1135 34.38 -20.74 35.22
CA VAL A 1135 32.94 -20.76 34.96
C VAL A 1135 32.42 -22.17 35.21
N VAL A 1136 31.34 -22.31 35.98
CA VAL A 1136 30.75 -23.61 36.32
C VAL A 1136 29.36 -23.76 35.70
N VAL A 1137 29.15 -24.86 34.97
CA VAL A 1137 27.87 -25.20 34.33
C VAL A 1137 27.39 -26.60 34.75
N PRO A 1138 26.91 -26.76 36.00
CA PRO A 1138 26.60 -28.04 36.63
C PRO A 1138 25.20 -28.58 36.26
N LEU A 1139 24.85 -28.65 34.97
CA LEU A 1139 23.50 -29.07 34.55
C LEU A 1139 23.31 -30.59 34.64
N ARG A 1140 22.27 -31.09 35.30
CA ARG A 1140 22.05 -32.54 35.42
C ARG A 1140 21.08 -33.12 34.39
N TYR A 1141 20.31 -32.26 33.73
CA TYR A 1141 19.35 -32.62 32.69
C TYR A 1141 19.08 -31.42 31.78
N GLY A 1142 18.51 -31.67 30.61
CA GLY A 1142 18.22 -30.68 29.55
C GLY A 1142 18.44 -31.30 28.18
N ALA A 1143 18.12 -30.56 27.11
CA ALA A 1143 18.36 -30.98 25.72
C ALA A 1143 18.89 -29.81 24.88
N GLY A 1144 19.63 -30.10 23.81
CA GLY A 1144 20.11 -29.11 22.83
C GLY A 1144 21.32 -28.26 23.27
N VAL A 1145 21.83 -27.43 22.36
CA VAL A 1145 23.03 -26.60 22.57
C VAL A 1145 22.78 -25.55 23.65
N LYS A 1146 23.61 -25.53 24.70
CA LYS A 1146 23.49 -24.56 25.80
C LYS A 1146 24.17 -23.24 25.42
N GLY A 1147 23.37 -22.25 25.02
CA GLY A 1147 23.86 -20.91 24.63
C GLY A 1147 24.82 -20.28 25.64
N LYS A 1148 24.56 -20.44 26.95
CA LYS A 1148 25.45 -19.95 28.03
C LYS A 1148 26.85 -20.58 28.05
N VAL A 1149 27.01 -21.81 27.57
CA VAL A 1149 28.32 -22.46 27.47
C VAL A 1149 29.08 -21.89 26.28
N VAL A 1150 28.39 -21.69 25.16
CA VAL A 1150 28.96 -21.05 23.96
C VAL A 1150 29.32 -19.58 24.25
N GLU A 1151 28.48 -18.86 24.99
CA GLU A 1151 28.73 -17.49 25.44
C GLU A 1151 29.95 -17.42 26.38
N ALA A 1152 30.06 -18.34 27.34
CA ALA A 1152 31.24 -18.44 28.19
C ALA A 1152 32.51 -18.78 27.40
N LEU A 1153 32.42 -19.62 26.37
CA LEU A 1153 33.52 -19.90 25.44
C LEU A 1153 33.89 -18.67 24.62
N HIS A 1154 32.89 -17.92 24.12
CA HIS A 1154 33.08 -16.66 23.40
C HIS A 1154 33.85 -15.66 24.24
N ALA A 1155 33.49 -15.52 25.52
CA ALA A 1155 34.18 -14.67 26.49
C ALA A 1155 35.55 -15.20 26.96
N GLY A 1156 36.01 -16.36 26.46
CA GLY A 1156 37.30 -16.96 26.82
C GLY A 1156 37.33 -17.56 28.22
N GLY A 1157 36.20 -18.03 28.75
CA GLY A 1157 36.11 -18.63 30.08
C GLY A 1157 36.72 -20.04 30.17
N ALA A 1158 37.39 -20.34 31.29
CA ALA A 1158 37.77 -21.71 31.63
C ALA A 1158 36.57 -22.41 32.28
N ILE A 1159 35.98 -23.39 31.59
CA ILE A 1159 34.66 -23.94 31.93
C ILE A 1159 34.77 -25.38 32.44
N VAL A 1160 34.13 -25.64 33.58
CA VAL A 1160 33.81 -26.99 34.07
C VAL A 1160 32.31 -27.20 33.94
N THR A 1161 31.92 -28.29 33.28
CA THR A 1161 30.52 -28.62 32.99
C THR A 1161 30.27 -30.11 33.14
N THR A 1162 29.01 -30.52 33.16
CA THR A 1162 28.58 -31.91 33.01
C THR A 1162 28.45 -32.30 31.53
N SER A 1163 28.28 -33.60 31.27
CA SER A 1163 27.96 -34.12 29.93
C SER A 1163 26.68 -33.48 29.37
N CYS A 1164 25.64 -33.28 30.20
CA CYS A 1164 24.42 -32.58 29.80
C CYS A 1164 24.64 -31.10 29.47
N GLY A 1165 25.63 -30.44 30.08
CA GLY A 1165 25.99 -29.06 29.73
C GLY A 1165 26.81 -28.96 28.44
N ALA A 1166 27.55 -30.00 28.08
CA ALA A 1166 28.36 -30.08 26.86
C ALA A 1166 27.58 -30.59 25.62
N GLU A 1167 26.33 -31.01 25.80
CA GLU A 1167 25.50 -31.58 24.74
C GLU A 1167 25.35 -30.62 23.53
N GLY A 1168 25.54 -31.17 22.32
CA GLY A 1168 25.41 -30.44 21.06
C GLY A 1168 26.59 -29.52 20.71
N ILE A 1169 27.62 -29.42 21.56
CA ILE A 1169 28.84 -28.66 21.27
C ILE A 1169 29.84 -29.58 20.56
N PRO A 1170 30.28 -29.25 19.33
CA PRO A 1170 31.21 -30.10 18.58
C PRO A 1170 32.54 -30.18 19.31
N GLU A 1171 33.15 -31.36 19.41
CA GLU A 1171 34.48 -31.52 20.02
C GLU A 1171 34.61 -30.87 21.43
N ALA A 1172 33.53 -30.85 22.21
CA ALA A 1172 33.43 -30.12 23.47
C ALA A 1172 34.58 -30.41 24.45
N ALA A 1173 35.08 -31.65 24.51
CA ALA A 1173 36.18 -32.05 25.38
C ALA A 1173 37.53 -31.37 25.05
N THR A 1174 37.66 -30.75 23.88
CA THR A 1174 38.87 -30.00 23.50
C THR A 1174 38.93 -28.62 24.16
N ALA A 1175 37.78 -28.01 24.47
CA ALA A 1175 37.67 -26.67 25.05
C ALA A 1175 37.08 -26.65 26.47
N LEU A 1176 36.35 -27.70 26.88
CA LEU A 1176 35.66 -27.80 28.17
C LEU A 1176 36.25 -28.93 29.04
N ARG A 1177 36.05 -28.81 30.36
CA ARG A 1177 36.24 -29.94 31.29
C ARG A 1177 34.88 -30.54 31.65
N ILE A 1178 34.71 -31.83 31.37
CA ILE A 1178 33.42 -32.52 31.50
C ILE A 1178 33.49 -33.51 32.66
N GLN A 1179 32.65 -33.32 33.67
CA GLN A 1179 32.55 -34.18 34.85
C GLN A 1179 31.09 -34.32 35.32
N ASP A 1180 30.62 -35.55 35.49
CA ASP A 1180 29.23 -35.84 35.90
C ASP A 1180 29.09 -36.17 37.39
N THR A 1181 30.19 -36.50 38.07
CA THR A 1181 30.18 -36.87 39.50
C THR A 1181 30.53 -35.68 40.38
N GLU A 1182 29.97 -35.62 41.59
CA GLU A 1182 30.24 -34.52 42.53
C GLU A 1182 31.74 -34.39 42.87
N ASP A 1183 32.40 -35.52 43.11
CA ASP A 1183 33.82 -35.57 43.47
C ASP A 1183 34.70 -35.16 42.28
N GLY A 1184 34.44 -35.73 41.10
CA GLY A 1184 35.17 -35.38 39.88
C GLY A 1184 35.00 -33.90 39.50
N PHE A 1185 33.79 -33.35 39.64
CA PHE A 1185 33.53 -31.94 39.36
C PHE A 1185 34.28 -31.03 40.35
N ALA A 1186 34.25 -31.34 41.65
CA ALA A 1186 34.97 -30.57 42.66
C ALA A 1186 36.49 -30.62 42.43
N GLU A 1187 37.05 -31.81 42.17
CA GLU A 1187 38.48 -31.99 41.88
C GLU A 1187 38.92 -31.16 40.68
N GLU A 1188 38.14 -31.17 39.59
CA GLU A 1188 38.50 -30.43 38.38
C GLU A 1188 38.43 -28.92 38.58
N VAL A 1189 37.44 -28.41 39.32
CA VAL A 1189 37.38 -26.98 39.68
C VAL A 1189 38.59 -26.59 40.54
N ILE A 1190 38.97 -27.41 41.53
CA ILE A 1190 40.13 -27.17 42.39
C ILE A 1190 41.42 -27.17 41.55
N ASN A 1191 41.57 -28.13 40.63
CA ASN A 1191 42.73 -28.24 39.76
C ASN A 1191 42.89 -27.00 38.87
N LEU A 1192 41.81 -26.55 38.22
CA LEU A 1192 41.84 -25.35 37.39
C LEU A 1192 42.08 -24.09 38.21
N TYR A 1193 41.41 -23.95 39.35
CA TYR A 1193 41.54 -22.74 40.17
C TYR A 1193 42.99 -22.54 40.68
N ASN A 1194 43.69 -23.64 40.99
CA ASN A 1194 45.08 -23.61 41.45
C ASN A 1194 46.11 -23.58 40.30
N ASN A 1195 45.70 -23.80 39.05
CA ASN A 1195 46.60 -23.88 37.91
C ASN A 1195 46.30 -22.77 36.87
N THR A 1196 46.88 -21.59 37.09
CA THR A 1196 46.69 -20.43 36.21
C THR A 1196 47.14 -20.70 34.76
N TYR A 1197 48.17 -21.53 34.55
CA TYR A 1197 48.63 -21.89 33.21
C TYR A 1197 47.56 -22.69 32.43
N GLU A 1198 46.88 -23.62 33.09
CA GLU A 1198 45.79 -24.37 32.46
C GLU A 1198 44.57 -23.47 32.18
N VAL A 1199 44.27 -22.50 33.04
CA VAL A 1199 43.23 -21.50 32.80
C VAL A 1199 43.55 -20.67 31.55
N GLU A 1200 44.76 -20.12 31.45
CA GLU A 1200 45.23 -19.39 30.27
C GLU A 1200 45.13 -20.25 29.00
N ARG A 1201 45.65 -21.49 29.05
CA ARG A 1201 45.58 -22.44 27.93
C ARG A 1201 44.14 -22.71 27.49
N MET A 1202 43.23 -22.91 28.43
CA MET A 1202 41.81 -23.12 28.13
C MET A 1202 41.14 -21.86 27.57
N SER A 1203 41.45 -20.68 28.09
CA SER A 1203 40.94 -19.41 27.56
C SER A 1203 41.36 -19.16 26.12
N HIS A 1204 42.64 -19.41 25.79
CA HIS A 1204 43.11 -19.35 24.40
C HIS A 1204 42.41 -20.37 23.52
N ARG A 1205 42.29 -21.63 23.98
CA ARG A 1205 41.57 -22.66 23.23
C ARG A 1205 40.10 -22.33 23.05
N ALA A 1206 39.44 -21.70 24.02
CA ALA A 1206 38.04 -21.29 23.92
C ALA A 1206 37.82 -20.27 22.79
N VAL A 1207 38.70 -19.27 22.67
CA VAL A 1207 38.67 -18.29 21.58
C VAL A 1207 38.97 -18.93 20.22
N GLU A 1208 39.97 -19.80 20.14
CA GLU A 1208 40.24 -20.57 18.92
C GLU A 1208 39.05 -21.45 18.53
N PHE A 1209 38.42 -22.10 19.51
CA PHE A 1209 37.26 -22.96 19.31
C PHE A 1209 36.06 -22.19 18.77
N ILE A 1210 35.81 -20.98 19.29
CA ILE A 1210 34.76 -20.10 18.77
C ILE A 1210 35.09 -19.65 17.34
N ARG A 1211 36.34 -19.30 17.06
CA ARG A 1211 36.78 -18.98 15.70
C ARG A 1211 36.60 -20.17 14.75
N GLU A 1212 36.85 -21.39 15.20
CA GLU A 1212 36.79 -22.61 14.41
C GLU A 1212 35.34 -23.05 14.12
N PHE A 1213 34.45 -23.03 15.12
CA PHE A 1213 33.12 -23.64 15.02
C PHE A 1213 31.94 -22.65 15.05
N TYR A 1214 32.11 -21.48 15.66
CA TYR A 1214 31.05 -20.51 15.93
C TYR A 1214 31.27 -19.13 15.29
N SER A 1215 32.28 -19.00 14.42
CA SER A 1215 32.48 -17.81 13.57
C SER A 1215 31.64 -17.91 12.28
N PRO A 1216 31.47 -16.81 11.52
CA PRO A 1216 30.88 -16.87 10.19
C PRO A 1216 31.57 -17.90 9.28
N GLU A 1217 32.90 -18.00 9.34
CA GLU A 1217 33.66 -18.97 8.55
C GLU A 1217 33.41 -20.40 9.03
N GLY A 1218 33.37 -20.64 10.35
CA GLY A 1218 33.06 -21.94 10.94
C GLY A 1218 31.65 -22.41 10.59
N ALA A 1219 30.67 -21.52 10.73
CA ALA A 1219 29.27 -21.77 10.35
C ALA A 1219 29.15 -22.06 8.85
N TRP A 1220 29.83 -21.28 7.99
CA TRP A 1220 29.84 -21.52 6.54
C TRP A 1220 30.48 -22.85 6.19
N ASN A 1221 31.64 -23.19 6.75
CA ASN A 1221 32.35 -24.44 6.46
C ASN A 1221 31.46 -25.67 6.69
N LYS A 1222 30.54 -25.62 7.65
CA LYS A 1222 29.59 -26.69 7.95
C LYS A 1222 28.53 -26.91 6.87
N ILE A 1223 28.10 -25.84 6.20
CA ILE A 1223 27.00 -25.87 5.21
C ILE A 1223 27.45 -25.63 3.77
N ARG A 1224 28.69 -25.19 3.54
CA ARG A 1224 29.25 -24.75 2.24
C ARG A 1224 28.98 -25.77 1.12
N GLU A 1225 29.18 -27.05 1.40
CA GLU A 1225 28.97 -28.11 0.39
C GLU A 1225 27.53 -28.13 -0.14
N ASP A 1226 26.54 -27.76 0.68
CA ASP A 1226 25.14 -27.70 0.26
C ASP A 1226 24.83 -26.46 -0.58
N PHE A 1227 25.74 -25.48 -0.65
CA PHE A 1227 25.62 -24.30 -1.50
C PHE A 1227 26.47 -24.43 -2.78
N GLU A 1228 27.48 -25.30 -2.77
CA GLU A 1228 28.39 -25.56 -3.89
C GLU A 1228 28.01 -26.80 -4.72
N THR A 1229 27.39 -27.81 -4.10
CA THR A 1229 27.04 -29.08 -4.75
C THR A 1229 25.65 -29.01 -5.35
N ASP A 1230 25.51 -29.43 -6.60
CA ASP A 1230 24.23 -29.53 -7.30
C ASP A 1230 23.71 -30.97 -7.17
N TYR A 1231 22.81 -31.22 -6.20
CA TYR A 1231 22.31 -32.57 -5.89
C TYR A 1231 21.27 -33.08 -6.91
N ARG A 1232 20.83 -32.23 -7.85
CA ARG A 1232 19.81 -32.55 -8.87
C ARG A 1232 20.38 -33.06 -10.21
N LYS A 1233 21.66 -33.44 -10.26
CA LYS A 1233 22.30 -34.03 -11.46
C LYS A 1233 22.31 -35.55 -11.47
#